data_AF-A0A5C7WWG3-F1
#
_entry.id   AF-A0A5C7WWG3-F1
#
_cell.length_a   1.000
_cell.length_b   1.000
_cell.length_c   1.000
_cell.angle_alpha   90.00
_cell.angle_beta   90.00
_cell.angle_gamma   90.00
#
_symmetry.space_group_name_H-M   'P 1'
#
loop_
_entity.id
_entity.type
_entity.pdbx_description
1 polymer ?
#
loop_
_entity_poly.entity_id
_entity_poly.type
_entity_poly.pdbx_seq_one_letter_code
_entity_poly.pdbx_strand_id
1 'polypeptide(L)'
;MSVPRRSVPRGAGPKGWAAALVVVLLLVCGGDFRFRAVESPVAAQDVELAEGWTLRSGNGLDVDGSVVSSAGYDDTDWVPVRRMPGTVLGILQDAGVYPNLYFGKNLLTEVPQDLYRQDWWYRTTFTAPDGLTTYRLDFPGINYRADIWLNGHLIADARRIVGMYNHHDLDVTPWIAPGSANTLAVRVIPERAIQDVGGVELADSWYDWINWRYLGYQGPGKNPANGNSFVADRNAGIFKPVRLRAFGPVDVGTATVVTDLPLPDTSTARLTVYSTVRNDTDRPVRGVLRAAITRPGKPSIQVAQPVLLAAREQREIRFSPADFSALAVNEPDLWWPYTLGAPALYDLRLDFVQGSEVTSTVSQRFGIRTVTQSRTGRGRDGGDFFLRVNGRDFPIRGATYTPDLLYRYDPARDESILRYVKDLGLNMLRLESKIASERFVEVADEMGIPLMYGWMCCNQWEKWQQWDTEDRRVAQESMRSQIAMLGPHPSVFLWANASDGRPPDEVRGWYRGILEELHWQNGVVDTVGAFLRDTDGRLLWDGIKMAGPYSWRPPTYWFSGRYPAARGSSAEQGDNEHIPPYASLRRFIPPDKLWPINDTWYFHAGSGPQNSTLANVQRVVDRRYGPSTDARMFADKAQLAHYEATRAQFEAFAAHHFATHPMTIYWMLNSHWPSFFANIFDYYLRPGGAYYGAKQGLRPLSVVFDSYATGDGSRARVSVVNQTPDVRNDLRARVRIYDLDGRLRDVYWADGIGVAPGAAVHALTIPPGPADSPVFFVRCELLAPDGAVLTENVYWQSRERDDVGPPSNDSAFDSFQTDWADMTALNTMPKAGLTVTATASPTEPGAVVVRLRNTTDRIAFFQRVELLTAADGDEILPITYDDNYVTVFPGEQVDVHGRVPTAGPAPGWVRVSGYNSHPVVTTVR
;
A
#
# COMPACT_ATOMS: atom_id res chain seq x y z
N MET A 1 -111.88 3.12 0.51
CA MET A 1 -111.13 4.36 0.79
C MET A 1 -110.79 4.37 2.27
N SER A 2 -109.53 4.15 2.65
CA SER A 2 -109.04 4.44 4.02
C SER A 2 -107.51 4.30 4.09
N VAL A 3 -106.90 5.31 4.72
CA VAL A 3 -105.46 5.50 5.02
C VAL A 3 -105.34 5.55 6.57
N PRO A 4 -104.16 5.72 7.24
CA PRO A 4 -103.52 4.70 8.10
C PRO A 4 -103.25 5.18 9.55
N ARG A 5 -102.54 4.39 10.41
CA ARG A 5 -101.51 4.88 11.38
C ARG A 5 -100.84 3.78 12.25
N ARG A 6 -99.49 3.86 12.26
CA ARG A 6 -98.43 3.63 13.29
C ARG A 6 -98.56 2.57 14.40
N SER A 7 -97.48 1.78 14.54
CA SER A 7 -96.92 1.29 15.81
C SER A 7 -95.39 1.01 15.72
N VAL A 8 -94.70 1.17 16.86
CA VAL A 8 -93.26 0.98 17.23
C VAL A 8 -93.33 0.42 18.68
N PRO A 9 -92.40 -0.39 19.30
CA PRO A 9 -90.93 -0.46 19.18
C PRO A 9 -90.26 -1.86 19.19
N ARG A 10 -88.94 -1.91 18.87
CA ARG A 10 -87.82 -2.40 19.72
C ARG A 10 -86.50 -2.44 18.92
N GLY A 11 -85.44 -1.86 19.48
CA GLY A 11 -84.07 -1.88 18.96
C GLY A 11 -83.08 -2.53 19.95
N ALA A 12 -82.05 -3.17 19.41
CA ALA A 12 -81.05 -3.99 20.08
C ALA A 12 -79.75 -3.21 20.42
N GLY A 13 -78.95 -3.76 21.37
CA GLY A 13 -77.62 -3.26 21.80
C GLY A 13 -76.47 -3.60 20.83
N PRO A 14 -75.17 -3.67 21.25
CA PRO A 14 -74.64 -3.94 22.60
C PRO A 14 -73.43 -3.08 23.09
N LYS A 15 -72.94 -3.51 24.26
CA LYS A 15 -71.99 -3.03 25.30
C LYS A 15 -70.48 -2.95 24.95
N GLY A 16 -69.75 -2.21 25.81
CA GLY A 16 -68.43 -2.58 26.39
C GLY A 16 -67.39 -1.44 26.49
N TRP A 17 -67.37 -0.57 27.50
CA TRP A 17 -66.70 -0.65 28.83
C TRP A 17 -65.16 -0.76 28.83
N ALA A 18 -64.45 0.37 29.00
CA ALA A 18 -63.25 0.58 29.85
C ALA A 18 -62.52 1.90 29.52
N ALA A 19 -63.01 3.06 29.99
CA ALA A 19 -62.33 4.35 29.82
C ALA A 19 -62.50 5.30 31.02
N ALA A 20 -62.80 4.78 32.20
CA ALA A 20 -63.12 5.60 33.38
C ALA A 20 -62.24 5.29 34.61
N LEU A 21 -60.97 4.93 34.39
CA LEU A 21 -59.97 4.79 35.44
C LEU A 21 -58.65 5.52 35.10
N VAL A 22 -58.75 6.67 34.42
CA VAL A 22 -57.60 7.48 33.97
C VAL A 22 -57.55 8.87 34.64
N VAL A 23 -58.52 9.24 35.49
CA VAL A 23 -58.66 10.65 35.94
C VAL A 23 -58.42 10.87 37.45
N VAL A 24 -58.13 9.85 38.27
CA VAL A 24 -58.04 10.03 39.75
C VAL A 24 -56.71 9.58 40.38
N LEU A 25 -55.64 9.44 39.59
CA LEU A 25 -54.27 9.22 40.12
C LEU A 25 -53.29 10.28 39.62
N LEU A 26 -53.76 11.53 39.53
CA LEU A 26 -53.01 12.70 39.04
C LEU A 26 -52.78 13.80 40.11
N LEU A 27 -53.05 13.56 41.41
CA LEU A 27 -53.07 14.67 42.38
C LEU A 27 -52.42 14.44 43.77
N VAL A 28 -51.61 13.40 43.99
CA VAL A 28 -50.84 13.30 45.25
C VAL A 28 -49.46 12.72 45.02
N CYS A 29 -48.50 13.60 44.71
CA CYS A 29 -47.08 13.54 45.12
C CYS A 29 -46.42 14.86 44.67
N GLY A 30 -46.89 15.97 45.23
CA GLY A 30 -46.16 17.24 45.22
C GLY A 30 -44.99 17.13 46.19
N GLY A 31 -43.89 16.56 45.73
CA GLY A 31 -42.57 16.67 46.35
C GLY A 31 -41.69 17.47 45.42
N ASP A 32 -41.09 18.54 45.94
CA ASP A 32 -40.14 19.40 45.25
C ASP A 32 -38.97 18.60 44.64
N PHE A 33 -39.12 18.15 43.40
CA PHE A 33 -37.98 17.90 42.54
C PHE A 33 -37.52 19.26 42.03
N ARG A 34 -36.58 19.87 42.74
CA ARG A 34 -35.69 20.84 42.14
C ARG A 34 -35.10 20.15 40.90
N PHE A 35 -35.54 20.55 39.71
CA PHE A 35 -34.81 20.28 38.49
C PHE A 35 -33.44 20.92 38.69
N ARG A 36 -32.45 20.13 39.12
CA ARG A 36 -31.07 20.42 38.72
C ARG A 36 -31.14 20.50 37.19
N ALA A 37 -30.65 21.60 36.63
CA ALA A 37 -30.30 21.62 35.22
C ALA A 37 -29.46 20.36 35.00
N VAL A 38 -30.01 19.39 34.27
CA VAL A 38 -29.22 18.28 33.77
C VAL A 38 -28.28 18.96 32.81
N GLU A 39 -27.02 19.12 33.22
CA GLU A 39 -25.96 19.55 32.31
C GLU A 39 -26.09 18.69 31.07
N SER A 40 -26.12 19.35 29.92
CA SER A 40 -26.16 18.62 28.66
C SER A 40 -24.92 17.73 28.64
N PRO A 41 -25.09 16.43 28.46
CA PRO A 41 -24.01 15.48 28.47
C PRO A 41 -22.99 15.85 27.40
N VAL A 42 -21.72 15.79 27.79
CA VAL A 42 -20.61 16.02 26.87
C VAL A 42 -20.59 14.84 25.90
N ALA A 43 -20.53 15.13 24.59
CA ALA A 43 -20.42 14.08 23.58
C ALA A 43 -19.14 13.25 23.80
N ALA A 44 -19.15 11.98 23.41
CA ALA A 44 -17.94 11.16 23.42
C ALA A 44 -16.80 11.86 22.66
N GLN A 45 -15.60 11.78 23.20
CA GLN A 45 -14.41 12.43 22.67
C GLN A 45 -13.33 11.38 22.40
N ASP A 46 -12.55 11.62 21.36
CA ASP A 46 -11.43 10.79 20.98
C ASP A 46 -10.25 11.72 20.67
N VAL A 47 -9.27 11.73 21.57
CA VAL A 47 -8.17 12.69 21.60
C VAL A 47 -6.87 11.97 21.29
N GLU A 48 -6.21 12.36 20.19
CA GLU A 48 -4.86 11.90 19.90
C GLU A 48 -3.84 12.58 20.81
N LEU A 49 -2.99 11.78 21.47
CA LEU A 49 -1.91 12.27 22.31
C LEU A 49 -0.65 12.45 21.46
N ALA A 50 -0.65 13.43 20.56
CA ALA A 50 0.44 13.65 19.59
C ALA A 50 1.58 14.56 20.09
N GLU A 51 1.35 15.30 21.19
CA GLU A 51 2.22 16.41 21.61
C GLU A 51 2.85 16.18 22.99
N GLY A 52 3.88 16.98 23.31
CA GLY A 52 4.46 17.07 24.66
C GLY A 52 5.30 15.87 25.09
N TRP A 53 5.63 14.96 24.16
CA TRP A 53 6.39 13.76 24.48
C TRP A 53 7.89 14.04 24.67
N THR A 54 8.50 13.35 25.62
CA THR A 54 9.95 13.32 25.89
C THR A 54 10.43 11.86 25.91
N LEU A 55 11.70 11.63 25.57
CA LEU A 55 12.34 10.32 25.46
C LEU A 55 13.63 10.26 26.28
N ARG A 56 13.85 9.16 26.99
CA ARG A 56 15.13 8.86 27.66
C ARG A 56 15.45 7.37 27.65
N SER A 57 16.74 7.02 27.56
CA SER A 57 17.18 5.63 27.78
C SER A 57 16.97 5.25 29.25
N GLY A 58 16.44 4.05 29.49
CA GLY A 58 16.32 3.48 30.82
C GLY A 58 17.66 3.05 31.43
N ASN A 59 18.73 2.97 30.64
CA ASN A 59 20.05 2.62 31.15
C ASN A 59 20.56 3.66 32.15
N GLY A 60 20.90 3.20 33.36
CA GLY A 60 21.37 4.07 34.44
C GLY A 60 20.28 4.92 35.09
N LEU A 61 19.01 4.75 34.67
CA LEU A 61 17.86 5.41 35.27
C LEU A 61 17.20 4.46 36.28
N ASP A 62 17.71 4.46 37.52
CA ASP A 62 17.16 3.68 38.63
C ASP A 62 16.01 4.45 39.31
N VAL A 63 14.87 4.53 38.61
CA VAL A 63 13.67 5.20 39.08
C VAL A 63 12.44 4.36 38.79
N ASP A 64 11.51 4.31 39.75
CA ASP A 64 10.25 3.59 39.58
C ASP A 64 9.30 4.34 38.64
N GLY A 65 8.52 3.61 37.84
CA GLY A 65 7.56 4.20 36.90
C GLY A 65 6.48 5.05 37.57
N SER A 66 6.14 4.79 38.83
CA SER A 66 5.24 5.64 39.62
C SER A 66 5.80 7.06 39.82
N VAL A 67 7.13 7.19 39.88
CA VAL A 67 7.78 8.49 40.03
C VAL A 67 7.86 9.18 38.66
N VAL A 68 8.23 8.48 37.59
CA VAL A 68 8.29 9.03 36.22
C VAL A 68 6.94 9.57 35.74
N SER A 69 5.87 8.83 36.04
CA SER A 69 4.49 9.21 35.69
C SER A 69 3.85 10.20 36.67
N SER A 70 4.62 10.81 37.57
CA SER A 70 4.12 11.87 38.45
C SER A 70 4.26 13.25 37.80
N ALA A 71 3.32 14.15 38.11
CA ALA A 71 3.28 15.51 37.54
C ALA A 71 4.53 16.35 37.89
N GLY A 72 5.16 16.08 39.03
CA GLY A 72 6.34 16.82 39.52
C GLY A 72 7.69 16.22 39.11
N TYR A 73 7.70 15.16 38.28
CA TYR A 73 8.95 14.58 37.81
C TYR A 73 9.70 15.55 36.89
N ASP A 74 10.99 15.75 37.17
CA ASP A 74 11.87 16.59 36.35
C ASP A 74 12.42 15.77 35.18
N ASP A 75 11.89 16.02 33.99
CA ASP A 75 12.33 15.45 32.72
C ASP A 75 13.07 16.46 31.83
N THR A 76 13.61 17.54 32.41
CA THR A 76 14.28 18.61 31.64
C THR A 76 15.53 18.14 30.90
N ASP A 77 16.17 17.05 31.33
CA ASP A 77 17.31 16.42 30.66
C ASP A 77 16.92 15.34 29.63
N TRP A 78 15.62 15.10 29.42
CA TRP A 78 15.12 14.15 28.43
C TRP A 78 15.12 14.76 27.02
N VAL A 79 15.17 13.90 26.02
CA VAL A 79 15.14 14.33 24.60
C VAL A 79 13.71 14.70 24.23
N PRO A 80 13.43 15.94 23.76
CA PRO A 80 12.10 16.30 23.27
C PRO A 80 11.75 15.51 22.01
N VAL A 81 10.58 14.89 21.99
CA VAL A 81 10.06 14.18 20.82
C VAL A 81 9.37 15.18 19.89
N ARG A 82 9.95 15.41 18.71
CA ARG A 82 9.43 16.40 17.76
C ARG A 82 8.15 15.97 17.06
N ARG A 83 7.98 14.65 16.86
CA ARG A 83 6.86 14.06 16.14
C ARG A 83 6.50 12.73 16.79
N MET A 84 5.22 12.57 17.10
CA MET A 84 4.62 11.29 17.43
C MET A 84 3.64 10.89 16.33
N PRO A 85 3.45 9.59 16.07
CA PRO A 85 4.21 8.45 16.61
C PRO A 85 5.69 8.44 16.17
N GLY A 86 6.53 7.70 16.89
CA GLY A 86 7.97 7.64 16.60
C GLY A 86 8.72 6.48 17.27
N THR A 87 9.57 5.83 16.47
CA THR A 87 10.57 4.87 16.96
C THR A 87 11.73 5.60 17.65
N VAL A 88 12.43 4.91 18.54
CA VAL A 88 13.56 5.44 19.31
C VAL A 88 14.60 6.07 18.39
N LEU A 89 15.06 5.32 17.39
CA LEU A 89 16.12 5.80 16.50
C LEU A 89 15.65 6.95 15.61
N GLY A 90 14.39 6.93 15.17
CA GLY A 90 13.76 8.04 14.44
C GLY A 90 13.75 9.33 15.26
N ILE A 91 13.37 9.24 16.53
CA ILE A 91 13.32 10.37 17.47
C ILE A 91 14.72 10.91 17.76
N LEU A 92 15.69 10.04 18.03
CA LEU A 92 17.07 10.46 18.31
C LEU A 92 17.71 11.15 17.09
N GLN A 93 17.44 10.66 15.87
CA GLN A 93 17.86 11.38 14.67
C GLN A 93 17.18 12.75 14.57
N ASP A 94 15.85 12.80 14.74
CA ASP A 94 15.09 14.06 14.64
C ASP A 94 15.58 15.08 15.68
N ALA A 95 15.96 14.65 16.88
CA ALA A 95 16.52 15.49 17.93
C ALA A 95 17.96 15.97 17.65
N GLY A 96 18.64 15.41 16.64
CA GLY A 96 20.03 15.74 16.30
C GLY A 96 21.08 14.99 17.13
N VAL A 97 20.68 13.92 17.85
CA VAL A 97 21.63 13.04 18.57
C VAL A 97 22.51 12.29 17.57
N TYR A 98 21.92 11.84 16.47
CA TYR A 98 22.63 11.24 15.35
C TYR A 98 22.51 12.12 14.10
N PRO A 99 23.51 12.11 13.21
CA PRO A 99 23.41 12.79 11.91
C PRO A 99 22.34 12.11 11.02
N ASN A 100 22.18 12.57 9.79
CA ASN A 100 21.32 11.89 8.82
C ASN A 100 21.76 10.42 8.66
N LEU A 101 20.99 9.49 9.21
CA LEU A 101 21.33 8.07 9.25
C LEU A 101 21.34 7.44 7.85
N TYR A 102 20.63 8.06 6.91
CA TYR A 102 20.51 7.56 5.54
C TYR A 102 21.60 8.06 4.60
N PHE A 103 22.60 8.80 5.09
CA PHE A 103 23.73 9.26 4.30
C PHE A 103 24.97 8.39 4.57
N GLY A 104 25.65 7.98 3.49
CA GLY A 104 26.87 7.18 3.55
C GLY A 104 26.67 5.92 4.39
N LYS A 105 27.49 5.73 5.43
CA LYS A 105 27.35 4.62 6.35
C LYS A 105 26.99 5.09 7.77
N ASN A 106 26.36 6.25 7.90
CA ASN A 106 26.10 6.87 9.21
C ASN A 106 25.29 5.95 10.13
N LEU A 107 24.26 5.26 9.62
CA LEU A 107 23.48 4.28 10.38
C LEU A 107 24.33 3.14 10.98
N LEU A 108 25.43 2.76 10.33
CA LEU A 108 26.35 1.73 10.84
C LEU A 108 27.42 2.31 11.76
N THR A 109 27.92 3.51 11.45
CA THR A 109 29.17 4.05 12.02
C THR A 109 28.94 5.02 13.18
N GLU A 110 27.80 5.70 13.21
CA GLU A 110 27.49 6.75 14.19
C GLU A 110 26.50 6.27 15.27
N VAL A 111 25.90 5.09 15.09
CA VAL A 111 24.89 4.53 15.99
C VAL A 111 25.44 3.28 16.70
N PRO A 112 25.33 3.18 18.03
CA PRO A 112 25.59 1.94 18.74
C PRO A 112 24.65 0.83 18.23
N GLN A 113 25.18 -0.29 17.75
CA GLN A 113 24.36 -1.34 17.12
C GLN A 113 23.56 -2.20 18.12
N ASP A 114 23.60 -1.84 19.39
CA ASP A 114 22.96 -2.55 20.52
C ASP A 114 21.93 -1.70 21.27
N LEU A 115 21.41 -0.62 20.67
CA LEU A 115 20.30 0.17 21.25
C LEU A 115 19.10 -0.73 21.61
N TYR A 116 18.87 -1.78 20.82
CA TYR A 116 17.87 -2.81 21.08
C TYR A 116 18.13 -3.67 22.33
N ARG A 117 19.17 -3.41 23.13
CA ARG A 117 19.41 -4.04 24.45
C ARG A 117 19.06 -3.16 25.64
N GLN A 118 18.62 -1.93 25.37
CA GLN A 118 18.25 -0.93 26.38
C GLN A 118 16.73 -0.80 26.44
N ASP A 119 16.19 -0.43 27.60
CA ASP A 119 14.78 0.00 27.72
C ASP A 119 14.68 1.49 27.40
N TRP A 120 13.51 1.96 27.01
CA TRP A 120 13.29 3.36 26.61
C TRP A 120 12.03 3.93 27.26
N TRP A 121 12.18 5.05 27.95
CA TRP A 121 11.05 5.75 28.55
C TRP A 121 10.54 6.84 27.63
N TYR A 122 9.24 6.80 27.38
CA TYR A 122 8.46 7.87 26.77
C TYR A 122 7.61 8.52 27.85
N ARG A 123 7.56 9.84 27.92
CA ARG A 123 6.74 10.58 28.91
C ARG A 123 6.00 11.72 28.22
N THR A 124 4.76 11.97 28.61
CA THR A 124 4.00 13.16 28.17
C THR A 124 3.04 13.63 29.26
N THR A 125 2.58 14.88 29.12
CA THR A 125 1.48 15.43 29.90
C THR A 125 0.34 15.88 28.99
N PHE A 126 -0.89 15.60 29.35
CA PHE A 126 -2.07 16.01 28.58
C PHE A 126 -3.24 16.36 29.50
N THR A 127 -4.22 17.10 28.99
CA THR A 127 -5.46 17.38 29.72
C THR A 127 -6.54 16.42 29.25
N ALA A 128 -7.13 15.65 30.17
CA ALA A 128 -8.23 14.76 29.84
C ALA A 128 -9.54 15.56 29.70
N PRO A 129 -10.44 15.19 28.76
CA PRO A 129 -11.80 15.75 28.72
C PRO A 129 -12.51 15.64 30.07
N ASP A 130 -13.41 16.59 30.37
CA ASP A 130 -14.26 16.56 31.57
C ASP A 130 -15.72 16.22 31.21
N GLY A 131 -16.53 15.89 32.21
CA GLY A 131 -17.96 15.61 32.05
C GLY A 131 -18.28 14.21 31.49
N LEU A 132 -17.29 13.32 31.40
CA LEU A 132 -17.43 11.94 30.92
C LEU A 132 -17.12 10.92 32.03
N THR A 133 -17.68 9.71 31.92
CA THR A 133 -17.62 8.72 33.01
C THR A 133 -16.61 7.61 32.79
N THR A 134 -16.17 7.40 31.55
CA THR A 134 -15.29 6.29 31.17
C THR A 134 -14.17 6.84 30.29
N TYR A 135 -12.95 6.38 30.55
CA TYR A 135 -11.75 6.79 29.83
C TYR A 135 -10.92 5.56 29.49
N ARG A 136 -10.55 5.41 28.22
CA ARG A 136 -9.68 4.33 27.74
C ARG A 136 -8.53 4.87 26.91
N LEU A 137 -7.37 4.28 27.11
CA LEU A 137 -6.14 4.60 26.41
C LEU A 137 -5.83 3.49 25.40
N ASP A 138 -5.80 3.85 24.12
CA ASP A 138 -5.54 2.95 23.02
C ASP A 138 -4.09 3.09 22.55
N PHE A 139 -3.39 1.97 22.48
CA PHE A 139 -2.09 1.82 21.83
C PHE A 139 -2.19 0.83 20.67
N PRO A 140 -2.40 1.31 19.44
CA PRO A 140 -2.55 0.44 18.26
C PRO A 140 -1.25 -0.22 17.78
N GLY A 141 -0.10 0.24 18.27
CA GLY A 141 1.21 -0.27 17.87
C GLY A 141 2.35 0.19 18.78
N ILE A 142 2.85 -0.73 19.60
CA ILE A 142 4.09 -0.60 20.38
C ILE A 142 5.03 -1.70 19.93
N ASN A 143 6.29 -1.36 19.63
CA ASN A 143 7.32 -2.34 19.38
C ASN A 143 8.36 -2.33 20.54
N TYR A 144 8.52 -3.39 21.34
CA TYR A 144 7.81 -4.67 21.29
C TYR A 144 6.91 -4.90 22.51
N ARG A 145 7.35 -4.48 23.70
CA ARG A 145 6.60 -4.60 24.96
C ARG A 145 6.62 -3.27 25.70
N ALA A 146 5.73 -3.08 26.67
CA ALA A 146 5.83 -1.91 27.54
C ALA A 146 5.24 -2.06 28.93
N ASP A 147 5.77 -1.31 29.89
CA ASP A 147 5.03 -0.95 31.11
C ASP A 147 4.42 0.44 30.94
N ILE A 148 3.12 0.55 31.20
CA ILE A 148 2.34 1.77 31.00
C ILE A 148 1.88 2.30 32.35
N TRP A 149 2.24 3.54 32.65
CA TRP A 149 1.96 4.21 33.90
C TRP A 149 1.20 5.51 33.68
N LEU A 150 0.19 5.78 34.51
CA LEU A 150 -0.58 7.02 34.48
C LEU A 150 -0.69 7.57 35.90
N ASN A 151 -0.29 8.82 36.09
CA ASN A 151 -0.42 9.55 37.37
C ASN A 151 0.12 8.77 38.58
N GLY A 152 1.24 8.06 38.42
CA GLY A 152 1.86 7.26 39.47
C GLY A 152 1.37 5.81 39.58
N HIS A 153 0.43 5.38 38.74
CA HIS A 153 -0.15 4.05 38.80
C HIS A 153 0.24 3.19 37.59
N LEU A 154 0.66 1.95 37.85
CA LEU A 154 0.89 0.95 36.80
C LEU A 154 -0.46 0.48 36.24
N ILE A 155 -0.71 0.77 34.97
CA ILE A 155 -1.94 0.42 34.27
C ILE A 155 -1.84 -0.99 33.67
N ALA A 156 -0.71 -1.26 33.02
CA ALA A 156 -0.41 -2.55 32.42
C ALA A 156 1.10 -2.77 32.37
N ASP A 157 1.53 -4.02 32.58
CA ASP A 157 2.94 -4.40 32.54
C ASP A 157 3.36 -5.02 31.21
N ALA A 158 4.67 -5.21 31.03
CA ALA A 158 5.27 -5.78 29.82
C ALA A 158 4.96 -7.27 29.58
N ARG A 159 4.18 -7.94 30.45
CA ARG A 159 3.63 -9.29 30.18
C ARG A 159 2.27 -9.19 29.48
N ARG A 160 1.53 -8.11 29.76
CA ARG A 160 0.24 -7.81 29.13
C ARG A 160 0.40 -7.00 27.84
N ILE A 161 1.37 -6.10 27.79
CA ILE A 161 1.67 -5.27 26.60
C ILE A 161 2.83 -5.91 25.85
N VAL A 162 2.50 -6.70 24.84
CA VAL A 162 3.44 -7.50 24.03
C VAL A 162 2.90 -7.58 22.62
N GLY A 163 3.74 -7.42 21.60
CA GLY A 163 3.39 -7.66 20.20
C GLY A 163 3.27 -6.37 19.39
N MET A 164 4.08 -6.25 18.33
CA MET A 164 4.09 -5.08 17.44
C MET A 164 2.71 -4.79 16.82
N TYR A 165 1.94 -5.84 16.53
CA TYR A 165 0.63 -5.75 15.89
C TYR A 165 -0.55 -5.93 16.84
N ASN A 166 -0.31 -5.95 18.15
CA ASN A 166 -1.38 -6.02 19.13
C ASN A 166 -1.93 -4.61 19.39
N HIS A 167 -3.26 -4.46 19.29
CA HIS A 167 -3.94 -3.28 19.79
C HIS A 167 -4.19 -3.45 21.29
N HIS A 168 -3.69 -2.52 22.10
CA HIS A 168 -3.91 -2.52 23.54
C HIS A 168 -4.91 -1.42 23.93
N ASP A 169 -6.12 -1.85 24.33
CA ASP A 169 -7.21 -0.99 24.81
C ASP A 169 -7.29 -1.10 26.35
N LEU A 170 -6.95 -0.01 27.05
CA LEU A 170 -6.75 0.01 28.51
C LEU A 170 -7.75 0.94 29.18
N ASP A 171 -8.58 0.41 30.09
CA ASP A 171 -9.40 1.23 30.99
C ASP A 171 -8.50 2.02 31.95
N VAL A 172 -8.53 3.34 31.86
CA VAL A 172 -7.77 4.26 32.72
C VAL A 172 -8.67 5.10 33.62
N THR A 173 -9.98 4.86 33.59
CA THR A 173 -10.99 5.57 34.39
C THR A 173 -10.62 5.71 35.87
N PRO A 174 -10.06 4.68 36.56
CA PRO A 174 -9.76 4.80 37.99
C PRO A 174 -8.61 5.77 38.33
N TRP A 175 -7.76 6.11 37.35
CA TRP A 175 -6.50 6.84 37.58
C TRP A 175 -6.39 8.15 36.82
N ILE A 176 -7.26 8.37 35.83
CA ILE A 176 -7.35 9.63 35.10
C ILE A 176 -7.91 10.73 36.02
N ALA A 177 -7.43 11.96 35.81
CA ALA A 177 -7.95 13.17 36.43
C ALA A 177 -8.68 14.01 35.36
N PRO A 178 -10.02 13.89 35.22
CA PRO A 178 -10.80 14.66 34.25
C PRO A 178 -10.63 16.17 34.41
N GLY A 179 -10.61 16.90 33.29
CA GLY A 179 -10.48 18.36 33.26
C GLY A 179 -9.14 18.91 33.79
N SER A 180 -8.21 18.03 34.14
CA SER A 180 -6.92 18.37 34.76
C SER A 180 -5.74 17.79 33.97
N ALA A 181 -4.53 18.26 34.27
CA ALA A 181 -3.31 17.70 33.71
C ALA A 181 -3.08 16.28 34.23
N ASN A 182 -2.76 15.37 33.32
CA ASN A 182 -2.41 13.97 33.55
C ASN A 182 -0.99 13.73 33.02
N THR A 183 -0.26 12.81 33.64
CA THR A 183 1.09 12.42 33.21
C THR A 183 1.13 10.93 32.86
N LEU A 184 1.50 10.63 31.62
CA LEU A 184 1.65 9.28 31.09
C LEU A 184 3.13 8.98 30.92
N ALA A 185 3.58 7.82 31.41
CA ALA A 185 4.91 7.30 31.16
C ALA A 185 4.83 5.87 30.62
N VAL A 186 5.59 5.58 29.57
CA VAL A 186 5.62 4.29 28.89
C VAL A 186 7.07 3.81 28.82
N ARG A 187 7.39 2.72 29.50
CA ARG A 187 8.69 2.05 29.38
C ARG A 187 8.61 1.01 28.29
N VAL A 188 9.11 1.33 27.11
CA VAL A 188 9.21 0.41 25.97
C VAL A 188 10.41 -0.50 26.11
N ILE A 189 10.20 -1.79 25.91
CA ILE A 189 11.20 -2.84 25.90
C ILE A 189 11.29 -3.38 24.46
N PRO A 190 12.41 -3.13 23.75
CA PRO A 190 12.66 -3.69 22.43
C PRO A 190 12.66 -5.22 22.44
N GLU A 191 12.49 -5.82 21.26
CA GLU A 191 12.75 -7.25 21.07
C GLU A 191 14.19 -7.60 21.49
N ARG A 192 14.34 -8.68 22.23
CA ARG A 192 15.62 -9.25 22.68
C ARG A 192 15.92 -10.58 22.00
N ALA A 193 14.88 -11.35 21.64
CA ALA A 193 15.05 -12.66 21.03
C ALA A 193 15.50 -12.54 19.55
N ILE A 194 16.36 -13.49 19.14
CA ILE A 194 16.88 -13.57 17.78
C ILE A 194 16.51 -14.93 17.21
N GLN A 195 15.69 -14.91 16.15
CA GLN A 195 15.25 -16.12 15.45
C GLN A 195 16.45 -16.98 15.04
N ASP A 196 16.31 -18.31 15.12
CA ASP A 196 17.36 -19.30 14.84
C ASP A 196 18.61 -19.23 15.75
N VAL A 197 18.64 -18.33 16.75
CA VAL A 197 19.73 -18.21 17.73
C VAL A 197 19.23 -18.51 19.14
N GLY A 198 18.18 -17.83 19.59
CA GLY A 198 17.73 -17.89 20.99
C GLY A 198 16.22 -17.87 21.22
N GLY A 199 15.41 -17.76 20.16
CA GLY A 199 13.94 -17.69 20.23
C GLY A 199 13.38 -16.66 19.26
N VAL A 200 12.09 -16.35 19.36
CA VAL A 200 11.43 -15.33 18.55
C VAL A 200 10.61 -14.38 19.40
N GLU A 201 10.31 -13.21 18.84
CA GLU A 201 9.35 -12.22 19.30
C GLU A 201 8.63 -11.66 18.08
N LEU A 202 7.30 -11.78 18.02
CA LEU A 202 6.53 -11.54 16.80
C LEU A 202 6.43 -10.05 16.40
N ALA A 203 7.49 -9.53 15.77
CA ALA A 203 7.57 -8.22 15.16
C ALA A 203 8.13 -8.32 13.72
N ASP A 204 8.23 -7.17 13.04
CA ASP A 204 8.78 -7.10 11.69
C ASP A 204 10.30 -7.25 11.66
N SER A 205 10.79 -7.71 10.51
CA SER A 205 12.20 -7.76 10.15
C SER A 205 12.38 -7.14 8.77
N TRP A 206 13.59 -6.71 8.47
CA TRP A 206 13.94 -6.19 7.14
C TRP A 206 14.57 -7.25 6.25
N TYR A 207 14.81 -8.47 6.78
CA TYR A 207 15.37 -9.63 6.08
C TYR A 207 16.41 -9.27 5.00
N ASP A 208 16.15 -9.53 3.71
CA ASP A 208 17.07 -9.24 2.63
C ASP A 208 16.90 -7.84 2.01
N TRP A 209 15.98 -7.02 2.52
CA TRP A 209 15.67 -5.69 2.00
C TRP A 209 16.75 -4.66 2.39
N ILE A 210 17.41 -4.88 3.52
CA ILE A 210 18.67 -4.23 3.90
C ILE A 210 19.80 -5.24 3.91
N ASN A 211 21.04 -4.80 3.73
CA ASN A 211 22.20 -5.70 3.66
C ASN A 211 22.62 -6.22 5.06
N TRP A 212 22.28 -7.48 5.36
CA TRP A 212 22.60 -8.17 6.62
C TRP A 212 24.08 -8.43 6.86
N ARG A 213 24.93 -8.18 5.85
CA ARG A 213 26.39 -8.16 6.03
C ARG A 213 26.80 -7.00 6.94
N TYR A 214 26.01 -5.94 7.00
CA TYR A 214 26.28 -4.76 7.82
C TYR A 214 25.27 -4.58 8.95
N LEU A 215 23.96 -4.65 8.65
CA LEU A 215 22.90 -4.32 9.59
C LEU A 215 22.24 -5.58 10.18
N GLY A 216 21.89 -5.52 11.46
CA GLY A 216 21.29 -6.64 12.18
C GLY A 216 22.28 -7.47 12.99
N TYR A 217 21.98 -8.75 13.21
CA TYR A 217 22.71 -9.58 14.16
C TYR A 217 24.12 -9.96 13.68
N GLN A 218 25.13 -9.56 14.45
CA GLN A 218 26.56 -9.84 14.19
C GLN A 218 27.21 -10.76 15.25
N GLY A 219 26.42 -11.40 16.11
CA GLY A 219 26.91 -12.21 17.24
C GLY A 219 27.14 -13.70 16.94
N PRO A 220 27.50 -14.50 17.96
CA PRO A 220 27.65 -15.95 17.83
C PRO A 220 26.38 -16.64 17.30
N GLY A 221 26.54 -17.64 16.45
CA GLY A 221 25.41 -18.33 15.82
C GLY A 221 24.82 -17.60 14.60
N LYS A 222 25.39 -16.45 14.19
CA LYS A 222 25.01 -15.79 12.93
C LYS A 222 25.15 -16.78 11.77
N ASN A 223 24.09 -16.93 10.99
CA ASN A 223 24.14 -17.63 9.72
C ASN A 223 24.66 -16.67 8.63
N PRO A 224 25.82 -16.95 8.00
CA PRO A 224 26.38 -16.07 6.98
C PRO A 224 25.63 -16.12 5.63
N ALA A 225 24.85 -17.17 5.40
CA ALA A 225 24.03 -17.35 4.19
C ALA A 225 22.63 -16.74 4.31
N ASN A 226 22.16 -16.52 5.53
CA ASN A 226 20.86 -15.93 5.81
C ASN A 226 20.90 -15.17 7.15
N GLY A 227 20.83 -13.84 7.12
CA GLY A 227 21.02 -13.00 8.30
C GLY A 227 19.73 -12.41 8.86
N ASN A 228 19.65 -12.30 10.18
CA ASN A 228 18.63 -11.50 10.86
C ASN A 228 18.98 -10.02 10.68
N SER A 229 18.31 -9.32 9.77
CA SER A 229 18.56 -7.91 9.52
C SER A 229 17.54 -7.01 10.21
N PHE A 230 18.05 -6.00 10.91
CA PHE A 230 17.27 -5.00 11.62
C PHE A 230 18.11 -3.74 11.86
N VAL A 231 17.46 -2.60 12.09
CA VAL A 231 18.12 -1.38 12.55
C VAL A 231 18.50 -1.46 14.02
N ALA A 232 19.41 -0.62 14.49
CA ALA A 232 20.07 -0.73 15.80
C ALA A 232 19.11 -0.76 17.02
N ASP A 233 17.94 -0.13 16.92
CA ASP A 233 16.89 -0.12 17.94
C ASP A 233 15.81 -1.19 17.70
N ARG A 234 15.93 -2.00 16.65
CA ARG A 234 14.90 -2.93 16.15
C ARG A 234 13.54 -2.28 15.95
N ASN A 235 13.52 -1.01 15.53
CA ASN A 235 12.31 -0.22 15.39
C ASN A 235 11.49 -0.15 16.70
N ALA A 236 12.14 -0.22 17.86
CA ALA A 236 11.45 -0.10 19.14
C ALA A 236 10.81 1.28 19.29
N GLY A 237 9.65 1.34 19.93
CA GLY A 237 8.95 2.58 20.23
C GLY A 237 7.44 2.48 20.01
N ILE A 238 6.79 3.63 20.10
CA ILE A 238 5.34 3.79 19.87
C ILE A 238 5.19 4.28 18.43
N PHE A 239 4.86 3.37 17.50
CA PHE A 239 4.91 3.64 16.06
C PHE A 239 3.54 3.93 15.42
N LYS A 240 2.45 3.83 16.21
CA LYS A 240 1.09 4.24 15.80
C LYS A 240 0.49 5.27 16.77
N PRO A 241 -0.50 6.08 16.34
CA PRO A 241 -1.10 7.13 17.17
C PRO A 241 -1.69 6.60 18.47
N VAL A 242 -1.35 7.24 19.59
CA VAL A 242 -1.93 6.94 20.91
C VAL A 242 -3.17 7.79 21.09
N ARG A 243 -4.27 7.18 21.54
CA ARG A 243 -5.55 7.88 21.66
C ARG A 243 -6.17 7.71 23.04
N LEU A 244 -6.72 8.78 23.58
CA LEU A 244 -7.59 8.77 24.76
C LEU A 244 -9.04 8.90 24.29
N ARG A 245 -9.79 7.80 24.42
CA ARG A 245 -11.24 7.82 24.23
C ARG A 245 -11.93 8.08 25.55
N ALA A 246 -12.84 9.05 25.56
CA ALA A 246 -13.67 9.39 26.71
C ALA A 246 -15.14 9.35 26.30
N PHE A 247 -15.97 8.64 27.05
CA PHE A 247 -17.38 8.43 26.70
C PHE A 247 -18.23 8.19 27.96
N GLY A 248 -19.54 7.98 27.75
CA GLY A 248 -20.47 7.59 28.80
C GLY A 248 -20.24 6.16 29.30
N PRO A 249 -21.28 5.46 29.80
CA PRO A 249 -21.11 4.15 30.43
C PRO A 249 -20.88 2.98 29.45
N VAL A 250 -21.12 3.18 28.15
CA VAL A 250 -21.03 2.13 27.14
C VAL A 250 -20.10 2.55 26.02
N ASP A 251 -19.14 1.68 25.72
CA ASP A 251 -18.29 1.78 24.54
C ASP A 251 -18.99 1.14 23.33
N VAL A 252 -18.85 1.76 22.17
CA VAL A 252 -19.32 1.25 20.88
C VAL A 252 -18.07 1.02 20.05
N GLY A 253 -17.85 -0.19 19.56
CA GLY A 253 -16.72 -0.52 18.70
C GLY A 253 -16.99 -0.16 17.24
N THR A 254 -15.92 -0.13 16.45
CA THR A 254 -16.01 -0.13 14.99
C THR A 254 -16.86 -1.29 14.49
N ALA A 255 -17.43 -1.12 13.29
CA ALA A 255 -18.36 -2.04 12.70
C ALA A 255 -17.83 -2.71 11.44
N THR A 256 -18.14 -3.99 11.28
CA THR A 256 -18.01 -4.68 10.00
C THR A 256 -19.36 -4.63 9.29
N VAL A 257 -19.39 -4.05 8.09
CA VAL A 257 -20.57 -4.06 7.22
C VAL A 257 -20.38 -5.13 6.16
N VAL A 258 -21.05 -6.27 6.35
CA VAL A 258 -21.05 -7.37 5.38
C VAL A 258 -22.04 -7.04 4.27
N THR A 259 -21.56 -7.09 3.03
CA THR A 259 -22.36 -6.83 1.82
C THR A 259 -22.65 -8.12 1.08
N ASP A 260 -23.92 -8.38 0.78
CA ASP A 260 -24.36 -9.44 -0.12
C ASP A 260 -25.00 -8.82 -1.37
N LEU A 261 -24.46 -9.18 -2.54
CA LEU A 261 -24.97 -8.76 -3.86
C LEU A 261 -25.48 -10.00 -4.60
N PRO A 262 -26.70 -9.98 -5.16
CA PRO A 262 -27.26 -11.09 -5.94
C PRO A 262 -26.65 -11.15 -7.36
N LEU A 263 -25.32 -11.33 -7.44
CA LEU A 263 -24.58 -11.30 -8.70
C LEU A 263 -25.16 -12.30 -9.73
N PRO A 264 -25.23 -11.93 -11.02
CA PRO A 264 -24.64 -10.73 -11.63
C PRO A 264 -25.48 -9.45 -11.48
N ASP A 265 -26.66 -9.53 -10.83
CA ASP A 265 -27.47 -8.35 -10.56
C ASP A 265 -26.79 -7.48 -9.48
N THR A 266 -26.69 -6.19 -9.77
CA THR A 266 -26.08 -5.17 -8.92
C THR A 266 -27.06 -4.06 -8.55
N SER A 267 -28.33 -4.18 -8.96
CA SER A 267 -29.40 -3.21 -8.66
C SER A 267 -29.88 -3.29 -7.21
N THR A 268 -29.49 -4.32 -6.46
CA THR A 268 -29.84 -4.45 -5.03
C THR A 268 -28.64 -4.95 -4.21
N ALA A 269 -28.56 -4.53 -2.94
CA ALA A 269 -27.58 -5.01 -1.97
C ALA A 269 -28.26 -5.30 -0.62
N ARG A 270 -27.79 -6.33 0.07
CA ARG A 270 -28.19 -6.68 1.44
C ARG A 270 -27.04 -6.35 2.38
N LEU A 271 -27.26 -5.47 3.34
CA LEU A 271 -26.25 -5.03 4.30
C LEU A 271 -26.51 -5.66 5.67
N THR A 272 -25.50 -6.28 6.26
CA THR A 272 -25.54 -6.69 7.68
C THR A 272 -24.46 -5.94 8.45
N VAL A 273 -24.85 -5.19 9.48
CA VAL A 273 -23.93 -4.41 10.30
C VAL A 273 -23.68 -5.16 11.61
N TYR A 274 -22.42 -5.42 11.91
CA TYR A 274 -21.96 -6.01 13.17
C TYR A 274 -21.12 -4.99 13.92
N SER A 275 -21.40 -4.76 15.21
CA SER A 275 -20.59 -3.91 16.07
C SER A 275 -20.60 -4.45 17.49
N THR A 276 -19.45 -4.39 18.16
CA THR A 276 -19.34 -4.74 19.56
C THR A 276 -19.76 -3.57 20.43
N VAL A 277 -20.61 -3.80 21.43
CA VAL A 277 -20.88 -2.83 22.52
C VAL A 277 -20.44 -3.41 23.85
N ARG A 278 -19.77 -2.59 24.66
CA ARG A 278 -19.23 -2.97 25.96
C ARG A 278 -19.74 -2.03 27.05
N ASN A 279 -20.27 -2.59 28.12
CA ASN A 279 -20.61 -1.82 29.32
C ASN A 279 -19.38 -1.76 30.25
N ASP A 280 -18.79 -0.59 30.41
CA ASP A 280 -17.62 -0.40 31.27
C ASP A 280 -17.99 -0.04 32.72
N THR A 281 -19.25 -0.26 33.12
CA THR A 281 -19.70 -0.01 34.50
C THR A 281 -19.98 -1.30 35.28
N ASP A 282 -19.97 -1.19 36.61
CA ASP A 282 -20.30 -2.30 37.54
C ASP A 282 -21.80 -2.51 37.75
N ARG A 283 -22.65 -1.92 36.91
CA ARG A 283 -24.11 -2.07 36.95
C ARG A 283 -24.67 -2.38 35.57
N PRO A 284 -25.83 -3.04 35.47
CA PRO A 284 -26.48 -3.22 34.19
C PRO A 284 -26.82 -1.87 33.54
N VAL A 285 -26.63 -1.79 32.23
CA VAL A 285 -26.93 -0.61 31.42
C VAL A 285 -27.96 -0.97 30.37
N ARG A 286 -28.96 -0.09 30.21
CA ARG A 286 -29.96 -0.17 29.14
C ARG A 286 -29.87 1.06 28.24
N GLY A 287 -30.04 0.84 26.96
CA GLY A 287 -30.09 1.89 25.95
C GLY A 287 -30.61 1.37 24.62
N VAL A 288 -30.43 2.17 23.58
CA VAL A 288 -30.75 1.83 22.20
C VAL A 288 -29.49 2.04 21.38
N LEU A 289 -29.06 1.03 20.63
CA LEU A 289 -28.04 1.21 19.61
C LEU A 289 -28.75 1.61 18.32
N ARG A 290 -28.39 2.76 17.75
CA ARG A 290 -28.90 3.28 16.48
C ARG A 290 -27.79 3.27 15.45
N ALA A 291 -28.08 2.72 14.27
CA ALA A 291 -27.24 2.85 13.09
C ALA A 291 -27.87 3.79 12.08
N ALA A 292 -27.10 4.75 11.59
CA ALA A 292 -27.46 5.65 10.50
C ALA A 292 -26.46 5.48 9.35
N ILE A 293 -26.95 5.17 8.15
CA ILE A 293 -26.14 5.07 6.93
C ILE A 293 -26.55 6.20 6.00
N THR A 294 -25.57 7.00 5.58
CA THR A 294 -25.80 8.17 4.71
C THR A 294 -24.81 8.23 3.56
N ARG A 295 -25.27 8.78 2.44
CA ARG A 295 -24.43 9.18 1.32
C ARG A 295 -25.12 10.32 0.55
N PRO A 296 -24.40 11.36 0.10
CA PRO A 296 -24.99 12.40 -0.74
C PRO A 296 -25.75 11.81 -1.94
N GLY A 297 -26.98 12.29 -2.16
CA GLY A 297 -27.84 11.84 -3.25
C GLY A 297 -28.55 10.49 -3.05
N LYS A 298 -28.34 9.79 -1.92
CA LYS A 298 -29.04 8.53 -1.58
C LYS A 298 -29.97 8.72 -0.37
N PRO A 299 -31.07 7.95 -0.28
CA PRO A 299 -31.90 7.93 0.92
C PRO A 299 -31.09 7.50 2.14
N SER A 300 -31.29 8.19 3.27
CA SER A 300 -30.67 7.79 4.54
C SER A 300 -31.37 6.55 5.10
N ILE A 301 -30.58 5.59 5.59
CA ILE A 301 -31.09 4.40 6.28
C ILE A 301 -30.89 4.60 7.77
N GLN A 302 -31.93 4.33 8.56
CA GLN A 302 -31.86 4.40 10.01
C GLN A 302 -32.51 3.16 10.62
N VAL A 303 -31.75 2.45 11.44
CA VAL A 303 -32.20 1.25 12.15
C VAL A 303 -31.78 1.36 13.60
N ALA A 304 -32.56 0.79 14.51
CA ALA A 304 -32.28 0.88 15.94
C ALA A 304 -32.85 -0.33 16.67
N GLN A 305 -32.17 -0.77 17.73
CA GLN A 305 -32.68 -1.84 18.60
C GLN A 305 -32.32 -1.60 20.07
N PRO A 306 -33.18 -2.03 21.00
CA PRO A 306 -32.88 -1.97 22.42
C PRO A 306 -31.71 -2.89 22.77
N VAL A 307 -30.86 -2.44 23.68
CA VAL A 307 -29.69 -3.17 24.18
C VAL A 307 -29.71 -3.12 25.69
N LEU A 308 -29.73 -4.30 26.31
CA LEU A 308 -29.49 -4.48 27.75
C LEU A 308 -28.16 -5.22 27.92
N LEU A 309 -27.22 -4.62 28.66
CA LEU A 309 -25.93 -5.19 28.99
C LEU A 309 -25.85 -5.36 30.51
N ALA A 310 -25.42 -6.54 30.98
CA ALA A 310 -25.03 -6.75 32.35
C ALA A 310 -23.78 -5.91 32.70
N ALA A 311 -23.46 -5.81 33.99
CA ALA A 311 -22.23 -5.19 34.43
C ALA A 311 -21.04 -5.84 33.75
N ARG A 312 -20.13 -5.04 33.18
CA ARG A 312 -18.93 -5.51 32.47
C ARG A 312 -19.19 -6.45 31.28
N GLU A 313 -20.42 -6.54 30.77
CA GLU A 313 -20.73 -7.35 29.58
C GLU A 313 -20.21 -6.67 28.30
N GLN A 314 -19.60 -7.48 27.44
CA GLN A 314 -19.34 -7.16 26.04
C GLN A 314 -20.21 -8.06 25.17
N ARG A 315 -20.89 -7.48 24.18
CA ARG A 315 -21.74 -8.23 23.25
C ARG A 315 -21.68 -7.66 21.84
N GLU A 316 -21.65 -8.55 20.84
CA GLU A 316 -21.86 -8.17 19.45
C GLU A 316 -23.34 -7.90 19.18
N ILE A 317 -23.63 -6.77 18.54
CA ILE A 317 -24.97 -6.39 18.08
C ILE A 317 -25.00 -6.45 16.57
N ARG A 318 -26.08 -7.05 16.05
CA ARG A 318 -26.29 -7.28 14.62
C ARG A 318 -27.53 -6.53 14.15
N PHE A 319 -27.41 -5.76 13.07
CA PHE A 319 -28.53 -5.26 12.28
C PHE A 319 -28.55 -5.99 10.95
N SER A 320 -29.60 -6.77 10.69
CA SER A 320 -29.71 -7.58 9.46
C SER A 320 -30.92 -7.16 8.60
N PRO A 321 -30.91 -7.44 7.29
CA PRO A 321 -32.05 -7.19 6.42
C PRO A 321 -33.30 -8.02 6.77
N ALA A 322 -33.14 -9.09 7.55
CA ALA A 322 -34.27 -9.90 8.04
C ALA A 322 -35.06 -9.18 9.13
N ASP A 323 -34.36 -8.42 9.98
CA ASP A 323 -34.94 -7.67 11.09
C ASP A 323 -35.30 -6.22 10.67
N PHE A 324 -34.54 -5.68 9.71
CA PHE A 324 -34.67 -4.31 9.22
C PHE A 324 -34.67 -4.26 7.69
N SER A 325 -35.84 -4.24 7.07
CA SER A 325 -35.99 -4.22 5.61
C SER A 325 -35.30 -3.04 4.92
N ALA A 326 -35.05 -1.94 5.64
CA ALA A 326 -34.30 -0.79 5.13
C ALA A 326 -32.82 -1.09 4.81
N LEU A 327 -32.28 -2.22 5.28
CA LEU A 327 -30.94 -2.72 4.94
C LEU A 327 -30.92 -3.58 3.66
N ALA A 328 -32.07 -3.76 3.00
CA ALA A 328 -32.12 -4.16 1.60
C ALA A 328 -32.13 -2.89 0.72
N VAL A 329 -30.94 -2.50 0.26
CA VAL A 329 -30.69 -1.26 -0.46
C VAL A 329 -30.94 -1.46 -1.95
N ASN A 330 -31.83 -0.65 -2.53
CA ASN A 330 -32.04 -0.62 -3.97
C ASN A 330 -31.15 0.44 -4.61
N GLU A 331 -30.67 0.16 -5.82
CA GLU A 331 -29.75 0.98 -6.62
C GLU A 331 -28.56 1.52 -5.79
N PRO A 332 -27.78 0.66 -5.12
CA PRO A 332 -26.63 1.09 -4.34
C PRO A 332 -25.55 1.68 -5.25
N ASP A 333 -24.85 2.73 -4.80
CA ASP A 333 -23.59 3.13 -5.46
C ASP A 333 -22.49 2.18 -4.97
N LEU A 334 -22.02 1.29 -5.83
CA LEU A 334 -21.00 0.33 -5.43
C LEU A 334 -19.62 0.96 -5.31
N TRP A 335 -18.81 0.44 -4.40
CA TRP A 335 -17.38 0.68 -4.38
C TRP A 335 -16.71 -0.16 -5.48
N TRP A 336 -15.91 0.49 -6.33
CA TRP A 336 -15.08 -0.16 -7.34
C TRP A 336 -13.61 0.25 -7.18
N PRO A 337 -12.66 -0.63 -7.53
CA PRO A 337 -11.30 -0.22 -7.83
C PRO A 337 -11.33 0.90 -8.88
N TYR A 338 -10.42 1.87 -8.77
CA TYR A 338 -10.43 3.06 -9.63
C TYR A 338 -10.29 2.75 -11.13
N THR A 339 -9.72 1.59 -11.47
CA THR A 339 -9.59 1.10 -12.85
C THR A 339 -10.88 0.50 -13.41
N LEU A 340 -11.88 0.21 -12.57
CA LEU A 340 -13.16 -0.40 -12.95
C LEU A 340 -14.36 0.54 -12.75
N GLY A 341 -14.26 1.54 -11.88
CA GLY A 341 -15.34 2.48 -11.60
C GLY A 341 -15.03 3.43 -10.44
N ALA A 342 -16.06 4.15 -9.97
CA ALA A 342 -15.93 5.05 -8.84
C ALA A 342 -15.86 4.29 -7.50
N PRO A 343 -14.95 4.65 -6.58
CA PRO A 343 -14.88 4.07 -5.23
C PRO A 343 -15.93 4.71 -4.31
N ALA A 344 -17.21 4.40 -4.51
CA ALA A 344 -18.28 5.00 -3.70
C ALA A 344 -18.19 4.57 -2.21
N LEU A 345 -18.15 5.57 -1.32
CA LEU A 345 -18.18 5.38 0.13
C LEU A 345 -19.49 5.90 0.73
N TYR A 346 -19.95 5.21 1.78
CA TYR A 346 -21.06 5.59 2.64
C TYR A 346 -20.53 5.90 4.03
N ASP A 347 -21.17 6.83 4.72
CA ASP A 347 -20.92 7.09 6.14
C ASP A 347 -21.83 6.20 6.98
N LEU A 348 -21.25 5.46 7.92
CA LEU A 348 -21.95 4.75 8.99
C LEU A 348 -21.70 5.48 10.30
N ARG A 349 -22.77 5.86 10.98
CA ARG A 349 -22.76 6.36 12.34
C ARG A 349 -23.51 5.42 13.27
N LEU A 350 -22.87 5.00 14.34
CA LEU A 350 -23.44 4.22 15.43
C LEU A 350 -23.52 5.07 16.68
N ASP A 351 -24.73 5.25 17.21
CA ASP A 351 -24.99 6.00 18.44
C ASP A 351 -25.58 5.06 19.50
N PHE A 352 -24.98 5.03 20.70
CA PHE A 352 -25.62 4.42 21.88
C PHE A 352 -26.40 5.48 22.67
N VAL A 353 -27.71 5.33 22.69
CA VAL A 353 -28.65 6.31 23.23
C VAL A 353 -29.23 5.84 24.56
N GLN A 354 -29.19 6.70 25.58
CA GLN A 354 -29.85 6.50 26.86
C GLN A 354 -30.86 7.63 27.13
N GLY A 355 -32.15 7.29 27.22
CA GLY A 355 -33.20 8.31 27.30
C GLY A 355 -33.26 9.13 26.00
N SER A 356 -32.96 10.42 26.07
CA SER A 356 -32.89 11.33 24.91
C SER A 356 -31.45 11.70 24.50
N GLU A 357 -30.45 11.09 25.13
CA GLU A 357 -29.05 11.49 25.06
C GLU A 357 -28.20 10.44 24.33
N VAL A 358 -27.26 10.91 23.49
CA VAL A 358 -26.22 10.07 22.89
C VAL A 358 -25.02 10.03 23.84
N THR A 359 -24.72 8.85 24.37
CA THR A 359 -23.66 8.66 25.38
C THR A 359 -22.36 8.11 24.79
N SER A 360 -22.43 7.57 23.57
CA SER A 360 -21.29 7.09 22.80
C SER A 360 -21.62 7.14 21.31
N THR A 361 -20.61 7.46 20.51
CA THR A 361 -20.72 7.54 19.04
C THR A 361 -19.45 6.96 18.42
N VAL A 362 -19.63 6.11 17.40
CA VAL A 362 -18.60 5.76 16.43
C VAL A 362 -19.06 6.16 15.05
N SER A 363 -18.15 6.73 14.26
CA SER A 363 -18.37 7.03 12.85
C SER A 363 -17.27 6.40 12.02
N GLN A 364 -17.64 5.81 10.89
CA GLN A 364 -16.70 5.24 9.94
C GLN A 364 -17.26 5.35 8.53
N ARG A 365 -16.41 5.14 7.53
CA ARG A 365 -16.86 4.95 6.15
C ARG A 365 -16.76 3.48 5.77
N PHE A 366 -17.62 3.05 4.85
CA PHE A 366 -17.55 1.73 4.25
C PHE A 366 -17.97 1.78 2.78
N GLY A 367 -17.60 0.76 2.01
CA GLY A 367 -18.01 0.60 0.61
C GLY A 367 -18.93 -0.61 0.43
N ILE A 368 -19.98 -0.45 -0.37
CA ILE A 368 -20.84 -1.57 -0.77
C ILE A 368 -20.16 -2.29 -1.93
N ARG A 369 -19.58 -3.48 -1.68
CA ARG A 369 -18.98 -4.32 -2.72
C ARG A 369 -18.92 -5.78 -2.30
N THR A 370 -18.69 -6.67 -3.27
CA THR A 370 -18.28 -8.06 -3.01
C THR A 370 -16.94 -8.35 -3.69
N VAL A 371 -16.05 -9.06 -3.00
CA VAL A 371 -14.81 -9.61 -3.56
C VAL A 371 -14.82 -11.12 -3.37
N THR A 372 -14.63 -11.85 -4.47
CA THR A 372 -14.56 -13.31 -4.43
C THR A 372 -13.25 -13.79 -5.03
N GLN A 373 -12.67 -14.83 -4.44
CA GLN A 373 -11.51 -15.52 -4.99
C GLN A 373 -11.92 -16.75 -5.78
N SER A 374 -11.15 -17.10 -6.80
CA SER A 374 -11.43 -18.24 -7.66
C SER A 374 -10.14 -18.83 -8.25
N ARG A 375 -10.29 -19.97 -8.92
CA ARG A 375 -9.22 -20.71 -9.60
C ARG A 375 -9.52 -20.80 -11.08
N THR A 376 -8.52 -20.64 -11.96
CA THR A 376 -8.74 -20.69 -13.42
C THR A 376 -9.18 -22.07 -13.95
N GLY A 377 -9.14 -23.13 -13.12
CA GLY A 377 -9.61 -24.47 -13.45
C GLY A 377 -8.69 -25.28 -14.36
N ARG A 378 -7.53 -24.74 -14.77
CA ARG A 378 -6.59 -25.37 -15.70
C ARG A 378 -5.36 -25.94 -14.97
N GLY A 379 -5.03 -27.22 -15.17
CA GLY A 379 -3.85 -27.87 -14.58
C GLY A 379 -4.19 -28.95 -13.55
N ARG A 380 -3.16 -29.57 -12.93
CA ARG A 380 -3.35 -30.70 -11.98
C ARG A 380 -3.98 -30.29 -10.64
N ASP A 381 -3.86 -29.01 -10.24
CA ASP A 381 -4.19 -28.53 -8.89
C ASP A 381 -5.22 -27.36 -8.88
N GLY A 382 -6.10 -27.32 -9.88
CA GLY A 382 -7.19 -26.35 -9.97
C GLY A 382 -6.88 -25.01 -10.66
N GLY A 383 -5.61 -24.73 -11.02
CA GLY A 383 -5.20 -23.55 -11.81
C GLY A 383 -4.75 -22.35 -10.99
N ASP A 384 -4.56 -21.18 -11.60
CA ASP A 384 -4.05 -19.99 -10.94
C ASP A 384 -5.14 -19.25 -10.13
N PHE A 385 -4.74 -18.56 -9.07
CA PHE A 385 -5.59 -17.69 -8.25
C PHE A 385 -6.00 -16.44 -9.00
N PHE A 386 -7.25 -16.01 -8.86
CA PHE A 386 -7.67 -14.68 -9.29
C PHE A 386 -8.82 -14.16 -8.44
N LEU A 387 -9.06 -12.84 -8.53
CA LEU A 387 -10.15 -12.17 -7.83
C LEU A 387 -11.23 -11.71 -8.81
N ARG A 388 -12.46 -11.60 -8.31
CA ARG A 388 -13.57 -10.86 -8.92
C ARG A 388 -14.05 -9.78 -7.98
N VAL A 389 -14.43 -8.64 -8.55
CA VAL A 389 -15.06 -7.53 -7.82
C VAL A 389 -16.44 -7.29 -8.40
N ASN A 390 -17.48 -7.38 -7.56
CA ASN A 390 -18.88 -7.20 -7.97
C ASN A 390 -19.22 -8.07 -9.21
N GLY A 391 -18.69 -9.30 -9.25
CA GLY A 391 -18.89 -10.26 -10.34
C GLY A 391 -18.00 -10.09 -11.58
N ARG A 392 -17.14 -9.07 -11.65
CA ARG A 392 -16.20 -8.86 -12.78
C ARG A 392 -14.80 -9.37 -12.45
N ASP A 393 -14.17 -10.07 -13.39
CA ASP A 393 -12.76 -10.50 -13.27
C ASP A 393 -11.86 -9.29 -13.02
N PHE A 394 -10.90 -9.45 -12.11
CA PHE A 394 -9.96 -8.40 -11.72
C PHE A 394 -8.52 -8.84 -12.00
N PRO A 395 -7.98 -8.53 -13.20
CA PRO A 395 -6.58 -8.76 -13.52
C PRO A 395 -5.68 -7.88 -12.65
N ILE A 396 -4.89 -8.51 -11.79
CA ILE A 396 -4.05 -7.80 -10.82
C ILE A 396 -2.71 -7.43 -11.47
N ARG A 397 -2.40 -6.14 -11.43
CA ARG A 397 -1.13 -5.53 -11.83
C ARG A 397 -0.73 -4.60 -10.71
N GLY A 398 -0.01 -5.15 -9.74
CA GLY A 398 0.34 -4.47 -8.51
C GLY A 398 1.83 -4.38 -8.27
N ALA A 399 2.18 -3.91 -7.09
CA ALA A 399 3.54 -3.87 -6.59
C ALA A 399 3.54 -4.00 -5.07
N THR A 400 4.65 -4.48 -4.49
CA THR A 400 4.76 -4.56 -3.03
C THR A 400 5.18 -3.21 -2.45
N TYR A 401 4.45 -2.71 -1.47
CA TYR A 401 4.76 -1.49 -0.74
C TYR A 401 5.66 -1.76 0.46
N THR A 402 6.45 -0.75 0.84
CA THR A 402 7.16 -0.73 2.13
C THR A 402 7.05 0.63 2.81
N PRO A 403 6.87 0.70 4.15
CA PRO A 403 7.02 1.92 4.91
C PRO A 403 8.49 2.34 5.01
N ASP A 404 8.73 3.51 5.59
CA ASP A 404 10.06 4.00 5.96
C ASP A 404 10.78 3.03 6.92
N LEU A 405 12.10 2.90 6.79
CA LEU A 405 12.95 1.97 7.55
C LEU A 405 12.86 2.20 9.06
N LEU A 406 12.51 3.41 9.50
CA LEU A 406 12.33 3.75 10.91
C LEU A 406 10.85 3.85 11.32
N TYR A 407 9.92 3.37 10.49
CA TYR A 407 8.46 3.54 10.67
C TYR A 407 8.05 5.00 10.92
N ARG A 408 8.69 5.94 10.22
CA ARG A 408 8.28 7.35 10.28
C ARG A 408 6.83 7.49 9.82
N TYR A 409 5.99 8.03 10.70
CA TYR A 409 4.60 8.34 10.39
C TYR A 409 4.52 9.63 9.58
N ASP A 410 4.26 9.52 8.28
CA ASP A 410 4.11 10.65 7.35
C ASP A 410 2.94 10.42 6.38
N PRO A 411 1.71 10.77 6.79
CA PRO A 411 0.53 10.61 5.95
C PRO A 411 0.58 11.34 4.61
N ALA A 412 1.32 12.46 4.52
CA ALA A 412 1.44 13.22 3.28
C ALA A 412 2.33 12.49 2.26
N ARG A 413 3.38 11.82 2.75
CA ARG A 413 4.19 10.90 1.94
C ARG A 413 3.38 9.69 1.49
N ASP A 414 2.63 9.06 2.39
CA ASP A 414 1.75 7.93 2.09
C ASP A 414 0.74 8.26 0.99
N GLU A 415 0.07 9.42 1.10
CA GLU A 415 -0.87 9.89 0.08
C GLU A 415 -0.16 10.13 -1.27
N SER A 416 1.07 10.67 -1.25
CA SER A 416 1.87 10.87 -2.47
C SER A 416 2.23 9.55 -3.14
N ILE A 417 2.57 8.52 -2.36
CA ILE A 417 2.83 7.17 -2.86
C ILE A 417 1.56 6.58 -3.50
N LEU A 418 0.40 6.69 -2.85
CA LEU A 418 -0.87 6.21 -3.41
C LEU A 418 -1.28 6.98 -4.68
N ARG A 419 -0.94 8.28 -4.79
CA ARG A 419 -1.08 9.03 -6.04
C ARG A 419 -0.19 8.46 -7.16
N TYR A 420 1.05 8.06 -6.85
CA TYR A 420 1.93 7.39 -7.82
C TYR A 420 1.42 6.03 -8.27
N VAL A 421 0.77 5.25 -7.40
CA VAL A 421 0.12 3.99 -7.81
C VAL A 421 -0.89 4.23 -8.94
N LYS A 422 -1.72 5.28 -8.82
CA LYS A 422 -2.70 5.65 -9.85
C LYS A 422 -2.03 6.22 -11.09
N ASP A 423 -1.01 7.05 -10.93
CA ASP A 423 -0.28 7.65 -12.05
C ASP A 423 0.47 6.59 -12.89
N LEU A 424 0.97 5.54 -12.24
CA LEU A 424 1.57 4.37 -12.89
C LEU A 424 0.54 3.48 -13.60
N GLY A 425 -0.73 3.47 -13.16
CA GLY A 425 -1.75 2.53 -13.64
C GLY A 425 -1.79 1.19 -12.90
N LEU A 426 -1.09 1.07 -11.76
CA LEU A 426 -1.15 -0.10 -10.87
C LEU A 426 -2.51 -0.18 -10.18
N ASN A 427 -3.04 -1.37 -9.95
CA ASN A 427 -4.38 -1.56 -9.38
C ASN A 427 -4.43 -2.38 -8.09
N MET A 428 -3.29 -2.77 -7.52
CA MET A 428 -3.23 -3.38 -6.19
C MET A 428 -1.88 -3.12 -5.54
N LEU A 429 -1.85 -2.99 -4.22
CA LEU A 429 -0.61 -3.06 -3.44
C LEU A 429 -0.60 -4.30 -2.55
N ARG A 430 0.56 -4.96 -2.48
CA ARG A 430 0.83 -5.98 -1.45
C ARG A 430 1.62 -5.36 -0.30
N LEU A 431 1.23 -5.69 0.91
CA LEU A 431 1.91 -5.36 2.15
C LEU A 431 2.24 -6.67 2.86
N GLU A 432 3.52 -7.02 2.81
CA GLU A 432 4.05 -8.19 3.49
C GLU A 432 4.40 -7.80 4.94
N SER A 433 3.42 -7.97 5.83
CA SER A 433 3.33 -7.32 7.14
C SER A 433 3.45 -5.80 6.99
N LYS A 434 4.39 -5.15 7.68
CA LYS A 434 4.70 -3.73 7.53
C LYS A 434 3.47 -2.83 7.57
N ILE A 435 2.56 -3.15 8.49
CA ILE A 435 1.24 -2.53 8.65
C ILE A 435 1.39 -1.26 9.48
N ALA A 436 1.96 -0.22 8.88
CA ALA A 436 2.40 0.98 9.57
C ALA A 436 1.25 1.94 9.95
N SER A 437 0.20 2.04 9.14
CA SER A 437 -0.77 3.14 9.24
C SER A 437 -2.17 2.72 8.78
N GLU A 438 -3.18 2.95 9.63
CA GLU A 438 -4.60 2.83 9.25
C GLU A 438 -4.99 3.92 8.25
N ARG A 439 -4.43 5.13 8.40
CA ARG A 439 -4.64 6.24 7.46
C ARG A 439 -4.27 5.86 6.02
N PHE A 440 -3.26 5.01 5.82
CA PHE A 440 -2.90 4.50 4.49
C PHE A 440 -4.06 3.70 3.86
N VAL A 441 -4.76 2.88 4.66
CA VAL A 441 -5.91 2.08 4.25
C VAL A 441 -7.11 2.99 3.94
N GLU A 442 -7.37 4.00 4.76
CA GLU A 442 -8.42 4.98 4.51
C GLU A 442 -8.22 5.76 3.21
N VAL A 443 -6.98 6.19 2.91
CA VAL A 443 -6.67 6.85 1.64
C VAL A 443 -6.87 5.86 0.49
N ALA A 444 -6.49 4.59 0.65
CA ALA A 444 -6.70 3.57 -0.36
C ALA A 444 -8.20 3.33 -0.65
N ASP A 445 -9.07 3.39 0.37
CA ASP A 445 -10.53 3.36 0.21
C ASP A 445 -11.03 4.53 -0.65
N GLU A 446 -10.60 5.74 -0.32
CA GLU A 446 -10.96 6.99 -1.02
C GLU A 446 -10.47 6.99 -2.48
N MET A 447 -9.26 6.48 -2.70
CA MET A 447 -8.62 6.48 -4.00
C MET A 447 -9.04 5.31 -4.89
N GLY A 448 -9.68 4.29 -4.33
CA GLY A 448 -10.09 3.08 -5.02
C GLY A 448 -8.94 2.12 -5.30
N ILE A 449 -7.98 1.98 -4.39
CA ILE A 449 -6.76 1.17 -4.56
C ILE A 449 -6.88 -0.11 -3.69
N PRO A 450 -7.10 -1.28 -4.31
CA PRO A 450 -7.07 -2.57 -3.61
C PRO A 450 -5.76 -2.86 -2.87
N LEU A 451 -5.87 -3.47 -1.70
CA LEU A 451 -4.76 -3.86 -0.84
C LEU A 451 -4.79 -5.37 -0.54
N MET A 452 -3.61 -5.99 -0.54
CA MET A 452 -3.35 -7.34 -0.07
C MET A 452 -2.44 -7.25 1.17
N TYR A 453 -2.92 -7.72 2.31
CA TYR A 453 -2.16 -7.79 3.56
C TYR A 453 -1.80 -9.23 3.91
N GLY A 454 -0.81 -9.42 4.77
CA GLY A 454 -0.53 -10.73 5.34
C GLY A 454 0.71 -10.75 6.22
N TRP A 455 1.01 -11.92 6.79
CA TRP A 455 2.24 -12.10 7.56
C TRP A 455 3.45 -12.24 6.64
N MET A 456 4.60 -11.74 7.10
CA MET A 456 5.83 -11.74 6.30
C MET A 456 6.56 -13.07 6.35
N CYS A 457 7.24 -13.38 5.25
CA CYS A 457 8.10 -14.54 5.15
C CYS A 457 9.34 -14.40 6.00
N CYS A 458 10.09 -15.50 6.05
CA CYS A 458 11.54 -15.45 6.28
C CYS A 458 11.96 -14.90 7.64
N ASN A 459 10.98 -14.67 8.52
CA ASN A 459 11.15 -14.14 9.85
C ASN A 459 10.33 -14.94 10.87
N GLN A 460 10.29 -14.39 12.07
CA GLN A 460 9.61 -14.82 13.27
C GLN A 460 8.17 -15.34 13.03
N TRP A 461 7.41 -14.77 12.09
CA TRP A 461 6.03 -15.17 11.76
C TRP A 461 5.91 -16.55 11.09
N GLU A 462 6.98 -17.04 10.46
CA GLU A 462 7.03 -18.37 9.83
C GLU A 462 7.95 -19.35 10.56
N LYS A 463 8.40 -19.00 11.76
CA LYS A 463 9.20 -19.87 12.65
C LYS A 463 8.34 -20.59 13.68
N TRP A 464 7.21 -21.16 13.26
CA TRP A 464 6.21 -21.79 14.14
C TRP A 464 6.79 -22.82 15.14
N GLN A 465 7.87 -23.50 14.78
CA GLN A 465 8.54 -24.48 15.66
C GLN A 465 9.35 -23.84 16.81
N GLN A 466 9.64 -22.54 16.73
CA GLN A 466 10.29 -21.76 17.78
C GLN A 466 9.30 -21.03 18.67
N TRP A 467 8.00 -21.05 18.33
CA TRP A 467 6.97 -20.34 19.10
C TRP A 467 6.70 -21.02 20.43
N ASP A 468 6.73 -20.23 21.50
CA ASP A 468 6.31 -20.68 22.82
C ASP A 468 4.82 -20.36 23.12
N THR A 469 4.43 -20.44 24.39
CA THR A 469 3.05 -20.14 24.81
C THR A 469 2.68 -18.67 24.64
N GLU A 470 3.63 -17.76 24.86
CA GLU A 470 3.43 -16.33 24.67
C GLU A 470 3.34 -15.99 23.19
N ASP A 471 4.24 -16.50 22.35
CA ASP A 471 4.21 -16.25 20.90
C ASP A 471 2.89 -16.70 20.27
N ARG A 472 2.40 -17.88 20.66
CA ARG A 472 1.08 -18.39 20.22
C ARG A 472 -0.08 -17.49 20.62
N ARG A 473 0.00 -16.87 21.79
CA ARG A 473 -1.00 -15.90 22.26
C ARG A 473 -0.88 -14.60 21.46
N VAL A 474 0.33 -14.06 21.33
CA VAL A 474 0.61 -12.83 20.57
C VAL A 474 0.19 -12.98 19.11
N ALA A 475 0.43 -14.11 18.46
CA ALA A 475 0.01 -14.36 17.09
C ALA A 475 -1.52 -14.25 16.91
N GLN A 476 -2.29 -14.83 17.83
CA GLN A 476 -3.76 -14.77 17.78
C GLN A 476 -4.29 -13.36 18.10
N GLU A 477 -3.71 -12.68 19.10
CA GLU A 477 -4.05 -11.30 19.45
C GLU A 477 -3.70 -10.33 18.31
N SER A 478 -2.58 -10.55 17.62
CA SER A 478 -2.13 -9.74 16.49
C SER A 478 -3.05 -9.92 15.30
N MET A 479 -3.38 -11.18 14.96
CA MET A 479 -4.35 -11.50 13.92
C MET A 479 -5.70 -10.83 14.20
N ARG A 480 -6.22 -10.96 15.42
CA ARG A 480 -7.49 -10.33 15.81
C ARG A 480 -7.44 -8.81 15.70
N SER A 481 -6.34 -8.19 16.15
CA SER A 481 -6.16 -6.73 16.10
C SER A 481 -6.09 -6.22 14.66
N GLN A 482 -5.33 -6.89 13.79
CA GLN A 482 -5.17 -6.47 12.40
C GLN A 482 -6.45 -6.72 11.60
N ILE A 483 -7.14 -7.85 11.77
CA ILE A 483 -8.41 -8.10 11.08
C ILE A 483 -9.52 -7.16 11.56
N ALA A 484 -9.56 -6.81 12.85
CA ALA A 484 -10.52 -5.84 13.37
C ALA A 484 -10.31 -4.43 12.79
N MET A 485 -9.04 -4.01 12.60
CA MET A 485 -8.71 -2.74 11.95
C MET A 485 -8.99 -2.78 10.44
N LEU A 486 -8.61 -3.86 9.74
CA LEU A 486 -8.68 -3.93 8.29
C LEU A 486 -10.07 -4.30 7.74
N GLY A 487 -10.85 -5.09 8.46
CA GLY A 487 -12.14 -5.64 8.03
C GLY A 487 -13.17 -4.60 7.57
N PRO A 488 -13.28 -3.43 8.22
CA PRO A 488 -14.19 -2.35 7.80
C PRO A 488 -13.86 -1.69 6.45
N HIS A 489 -12.62 -1.84 5.94
CA HIS A 489 -12.13 -1.08 4.80
C HIS A 489 -12.43 -1.75 3.44
N PRO A 490 -13.16 -1.10 2.51
CA PRO A 490 -13.44 -1.66 1.20
C PRO A 490 -12.18 -1.82 0.32
N SER A 491 -11.07 -1.14 0.56
CA SER A 491 -9.83 -1.37 -0.18
C SER A 491 -9.16 -2.72 0.13
N VAL A 492 -9.43 -3.33 1.28
CA VAL A 492 -8.73 -4.55 1.70
C VAL A 492 -9.34 -5.78 1.02
N PHE A 493 -8.62 -6.38 0.09
CA PHE A 493 -9.13 -7.40 -0.84
C PHE A 493 -8.69 -8.82 -0.50
N LEU A 494 -7.51 -8.97 0.09
CA LEU A 494 -6.89 -10.27 0.31
C LEU A 494 -6.08 -10.26 1.61
N TRP A 495 -6.26 -11.30 2.42
CA TRP A 495 -5.42 -11.61 3.57
C TRP A 495 -4.59 -12.87 3.29
N ALA A 496 -3.28 -12.81 3.50
CA ALA A 496 -2.39 -13.96 3.42
C ALA A 496 -1.93 -14.37 4.83
N ASN A 497 -2.32 -15.56 5.28
CA ASN A 497 -1.95 -16.10 6.59
C ASN A 497 -0.45 -16.43 6.71
N ALA A 498 0.28 -16.47 5.59
CA ALA A 498 1.72 -16.56 5.50
C ALA A 498 2.17 -16.10 4.10
N SER A 499 3.48 -15.97 3.92
CA SER A 499 4.09 -15.58 2.66
C SER A 499 4.73 -16.80 1.98
N ASP A 500 6.01 -17.12 2.26
CA ASP A 500 6.75 -18.26 1.67
C ASP A 500 6.26 -19.59 2.19
N GLY A 501 6.09 -19.65 3.51
CA GLY A 501 5.66 -20.83 4.23
C GLY A 501 4.16 -21.03 4.15
N ARG A 502 3.71 -22.14 4.75
CA ARG A 502 2.30 -22.43 4.98
C ARG A 502 2.13 -22.78 6.46
N PRO A 503 1.24 -22.10 7.22
CA PRO A 503 1.14 -22.35 8.64
C PRO A 503 0.70 -23.79 8.93
N PRO A 504 1.13 -24.39 10.06
CA PRO A 504 0.63 -25.67 10.52
C PRO A 504 -0.90 -25.64 10.73
N ASP A 505 -1.53 -26.81 10.66
CA ASP A 505 -2.99 -26.95 10.73
C ASP A 505 -3.62 -26.26 11.94
N GLU A 506 -2.99 -26.35 13.10
CA GLU A 506 -3.44 -25.68 14.34
C GLU A 506 -3.48 -24.16 14.17
N VAL A 507 -2.40 -23.56 13.66
CA VAL A 507 -2.29 -22.11 13.45
C VAL A 507 -3.29 -21.64 12.38
N ARG A 508 -3.45 -22.40 11.29
CA ARG A 508 -4.47 -22.12 10.26
C ARG A 508 -5.88 -22.19 10.83
N GLY A 509 -6.14 -23.13 11.74
CA GLY A 509 -7.40 -23.24 12.47
C GLY A 509 -7.71 -21.98 13.28
N TRP A 510 -6.73 -21.45 14.02
CA TRP A 510 -6.90 -20.19 14.77
C TRP A 510 -7.20 -19.02 13.85
N TYR A 511 -6.39 -18.84 12.79
CA TYR A 511 -6.55 -17.72 11.87
C TYR A 511 -7.90 -17.74 11.15
N ARG A 512 -8.34 -18.92 10.68
CA ARG A 512 -9.67 -19.07 10.08
C ARG A 512 -10.79 -18.80 11.07
N GLY A 513 -10.67 -19.29 12.30
CA GLY A 513 -11.63 -19.01 13.37
C GLY A 513 -11.76 -17.51 13.66
N ILE A 514 -10.64 -16.77 13.70
CA ILE A 514 -10.63 -15.31 13.90
C ILE A 514 -11.26 -14.58 12.71
N LEU A 515 -10.96 -15.01 11.47
CA LEU A 515 -11.57 -14.44 10.26
C LEU A 515 -13.08 -14.64 10.23
N GLU A 516 -13.56 -15.84 10.60
CA GLU A 516 -14.98 -16.15 10.72
C GLU A 516 -15.65 -15.33 11.83
N GLU A 517 -15.02 -15.24 13.00
CA GLU A 517 -15.53 -14.48 14.14
C GLU A 517 -15.67 -12.98 13.84
N LEU A 518 -14.73 -12.41 13.08
CA LEU A 518 -14.73 -10.99 12.72
C LEU A 518 -15.45 -10.69 11.40
N HIS A 519 -16.20 -11.66 10.86
CA HIS A 519 -17.00 -11.56 9.64
C HIS A 519 -16.20 -11.12 8.40
N TRP A 520 -14.98 -11.64 8.24
CA TRP A 520 -14.14 -11.36 7.07
C TRP A 520 -14.80 -11.82 5.77
N GLN A 521 -15.02 -10.89 4.84
CA GLN A 521 -15.77 -11.12 3.59
C GLN A 521 -14.89 -11.17 2.33
N ASN A 522 -13.56 -11.10 2.48
CA ASN A 522 -12.61 -10.92 1.38
C ASN A 522 -11.81 -12.20 1.10
N GLY A 523 -10.89 -12.14 0.13
CA GLY A 523 -10.01 -13.27 -0.19
C GLY A 523 -9.10 -13.65 0.99
N VAL A 524 -8.77 -14.94 1.09
CA VAL A 524 -7.83 -15.51 2.05
C VAL A 524 -6.97 -16.59 1.36
N VAL A 525 -5.67 -16.52 1.58
CA VAL A 525 -4.71 -17.58 1.23
C VAL A 525 -3.88 -17.97 2.44
N ASP A 526 -3.52 -19.24 2.55
CA ASP A 526 -2.63 -19.78 3.58
C ASP A 526 -1.14 -19.69 3.20
N THR A 527 -0.82 -19.46 1.93
CA THR A 527 0.54 -19.20 1.45
C THR A 527 0.47 -18.46 0.12
N VAL A 528 1.48 -17.63 -0.18
CA VAL A 528 1.67 -17.04 -1.51
C VAL A 528 2.84 -17.70 -2.27
N GLY A 529 3.53 -18.63 -1.60
CA GLY A 529 4.60 -19.45 -2.18
C GLY A 529 4.10 -20.71 -2.89
N ALA A 530 5.01 -21.32 -3.64
CA ALA A 530 4.78 -22.58 -4.35
C ALA A 530 5.96 -23.56 -4.15
N PHE A 531 6.49 -23.59 -2.92
CA PHE A 531 7.70 -24.35 -2.57
C PHE A 531 7.41 -25.65 -1.84
N LEU A 532 6.33 -25.68 -1.04
CA LEU A 532 6.05 -26.75 -0.10
C LEU A 532 5.31 -27.93 -0.75
N ARG A 533 5.62 -29.13 -0.28
CA ARG A 533 4.98 -30.37 -0.71
C ARG A 533 4.51 -31.19 0.50
N ASP A 534 3.41 -31.91 0.33
CA ASP A 534 2.95 -32.89 1.32
C ASP A 534 3.76 -34.20 1.27
N THR A 535 3.43 -35.16 2.13
CA THR A 535 4.10 -36.47 2.19
C THR A 535 3.94 -37.30 0.92
N ASP A 536 2.90 -37.04 0.12
CA ASP A 536 2.66 -37.67 -1.17
C ASP A 536 3.34 -36.91 -2.33
N GLY A 537 4.07 -35.84 -2.02
CA GLY A 537 4.77 -34.98 -2.99
C GLY A 537 3.88 -33.96 -3.71
N ARG A 538 2.60 -33.84 -3.34
CA ARG A 538 1.66 -32.86 -3.90
C ARG A 538 1.98 -31.46 -3.39
N LEU A 539 1.78 -30.47 -4.23
CA LEU A 539 2.08 -29.08 -3.89
C LEU A 539 1.07 -28.55 -2.86
N LEU A 540 1.57 -27.93 -1.79
CA LEU A 540 0.77 -27.20 -0.82
C LEU A 540 0.66 -25.74 -1.28
N TRP A 541 -0.44 -25.41 -1.96
CA TRP A 541 -0.52 -24.23 -2.82
C TRP A 541 -1.92 -23.69 -2.95
N ASP A 542 -2.07 -22.37 -2.79
CA ASP A 542 -3.35 -21.66 -3.00
C ASP A 542 -3.41 -20.98 -4.37
N GLY A 543 -2.51 -21.38 -5.27
CA GLY A 543 -2.24 -20.84 -6.60
C GLY A 543 -1.97 -19.38 -6.82
N ILE A 544 -1.30 -18.85 -5.82
CA ILE A 544 -0.31 -17.80 -5.99
C ILE A 544 1.09 -18.45 -5.90
N LYS A 545 2.11 -17.87 -6.53
CA LYS A 545 3.49 -18.35 -6.44
C LYS A 545 4.48 -17.21 -6.25
N MET A 546 5.69 -17.58 -5.82
CA MET A 546 6.86 -16.72 -5.69
C MET A 546 8.05 -17.38 -6.39
N ALA A 547 7.94 -17.54 -7.71
CA ALA A 547 8.99 -18.20 -8.47
C ALA A 547 10.17 -17.26 -8.83
N GLY A 548 10.12 -16.00 -8.39
CA GLY A 548 10.95 -14.92 -8.91
C GLY A 548 10.52 -14.52 -10.33
N PRO A 549 11.39 -13.83 -11.08
CA PRO A 549 12.75 -13.40 -10.71
C PRO A 549 12.77 -12.28 -9.67
N TYR A 550 13.93 -12.06 -9.07
CA TYR A 550 14.32 -10.97 -8.17
C TYR A 550 15.63 -10.33 -8.67
N SER A 551 15.76 -10.23 -9.99
CA SER A 551 16.92 -9.73 -10.72
C SER A 551 16.46 -9.30 -12.11
N TRP A 552 17.19 -8.36 -12.72
CA TRP A 552 16.90 -7.88 -14.06
C TRP A 552 16.69 -9.03 -15.06
N ARG A 553 15.62 -8.93 -15.85
CA ARG A 553 15.32 -9.86 -16.95
C ARG A 553 15.16 -9.12 -18.27
N PRO A 554 15.64 -9.70 -19.39
CA PRO A 554 15.45 -9.13 -20.70
C PRO A 554 13.99 -9.28 -21.14
N PRO A 555 13.51 -8.47 -22.09
CA PRO A 555 12.16 -8.63 -22.65
C PRO A 555 11.86 -10.07 -23.15
N THR A 556 12.87 -10.79 -23.67
CA THR A 556 12.72 -12.19 -24.12
C THR A 556 12.22 -13.14 -23.05
N TYR A 557 12.58 -12.90 -21.80
CA TYR A 557 12.16 -13.72 -20.68
C TYR A 557 10.64 -13.71 -20.55
N TRP A 558 10.03 -12.52 -20.58
CA TRP A 558 8.60 -12.34 -20.37
C TRP A 558 7.75 -12.84 -21.55
N PHE A 559 8.19 -12.58 -22.79
CA PHE A 559 7.41 -12.92 -23.99
C PHE A 559 7.65 -14.33 -24.54
N SER A 560 8.83 -14.92 -24.35
CA SER A 560 9.16 -16.23 -24.98
C SER A 560 8.29 -17.37 -24.50
N GLY A 561 7.73 -17.22 -23.30
CA GLY A 561 6.83 -18.21 -22.74
C GLY A 561 7.48 -19.52 -22.29
N ARG A 562 8.82 -19.58 -22.31
CA ARG A 562 9.64 -20.73 -21.88
C ARG A 562 9.78 -20.81 -20.35
N TYR A 563 9.67 -19.68 -19.67
CA TYR A 563 9.99 -19.57 -18.24
C TYR A 563 8.70 -19.64 -17.40
N PRO A 564 8.56 -20.64 -16.52
CA PRO A 564 7.37 -20.78 -15.69
C PRO A 564 7.10 -19.58 -14.78
N ALA A 565 8.15 -18.93 -14.26
CA ALA A 565 8.04 -17.76 -13.39
C ALA A 565 7.38 -16.57 -14.10
N ALA A 566 7.54 -16.43 -15.41
CA ALA A 566 6.91 -15.38 -16.20
C ALA A 566 5.39 -15.49 -16.33
N ARG A 567 4.74 -16.57 -15.83
CA ARG A 567 3.31 -16.89 -16.03
C ARG A 567 2.52 -17.00 -14.73
N GLY A 568 1.22 -17.23 -14.79
CA GLY A 568 0.36 -17.52 -13.64
C GLY A 568 0.16 -16.35 -12.69
N SER A 569 -0.17 -16.64 -11.44
CA SER A 569 -0.41 -15.61 -10.42
C SER A 569 0.79 -15.45 -9.49
N SER A 570 1.53 -14.35 -9.64
CA SER A 570 2.73 -14.06 -8.87
C SER A 570 2.49 -13.00 -7.79
N ALA A 571 2.84 -13.32 -6.54
CA ALA A 571 2.77 -12.38 -5.41
C ALA A 571 3.96 -11.44 -5.30
N GLU A 572 5.06 -11.74 -5.98
CA GLU A 572 6.27 -10.93 -6.02
C GLU A 572 7.23 -11.43 -7.09
N GLN A 573 7.67 -10.51 -7.94
CA GLN A 573 8.72 -10.71 -8.94
C GLN A 573 9.14 -9.37 -9.53
N GLY A 574 10.41 -9.21 -9.89
CA GLY A 574 10.92 -7.97 -10.45
C GLY A 574 12.45 -7.94 -10.44
N ASP A 575 12.99 -6.73 -10.35
CA ASP A 575 14.43 -6.50 -10.28
C ASP A 575 14.82 -5.89 -8.93
N ASN A 576 15.66 -6.62 -8.19
CA ASN A 576 16.10 -6.19 -6.86
C ASN A 576 17.27 -5.21 -6.89
N GLU A 577 17.93 -4.98 -8.04
CA GLU A 577 19.10 -4.11 -8.14
C GLU A 577 18.80 -2.82 -8.93
N HIS A 578 18.05 -1.92 -8.31
CA HIS A 578 17.63 -0.65 -8.90
C HIS A 578 18.61 0.49 -8.61
N ILE A 579 19.15 1.09 -9.67
CA ILE A 579 20.00 2.28 -9.56
C ILE A 579 19.11 3.51 -9.73
N PRO A 580 19.00 4.39 -8.73
CA PRO A 580 18.18 5.58 -8.85
C PRO A 580 18.80 6.59 -9.84
N PRO A 581 18.04 7.58 -10.32
CA PRO A 581 18.61 8.67 -11.09
C PRO A 581 19.79 9.32 -10.37
N TYR A 582 20.81 9.76 -11.12
CA TYR A 582 22.06 10.29 -10.55
C TYR A 582 21.87 11.44 -9.53
N ALA A 583 20.79 12.23 -9.68
CA ALA A 583 20.45 13.26 -8.71
C ALA A 583 20.15 12.69 -7.32
N SER A 584 19.39 11.61 -7.23
CA SER A 584 19.08 10.91 -5.98
C SER A 584 20.30 10.18 -5.42
N LEU A 585 21.12 9.55 -6.27
CA LEU A 585 22.35 8.86 -5.85
C LEU A 585 23.27 9.77 -5.02
N ARG A 586 23.48 11.01 -5.48
CA ARG A 586 24.30 12.02 -4.78
C ARG A 586 23.72 12.50 -3.44
N ARG A 587 22.44 12.21 -3.15
CA ARG A 587 21.81 12.59 -1.88
C ARG A 587 22.19 11.67 -0.73
N PHE A 588 22.63 10.45 -1.01
CA PHE A 588 22.98 9.48 0.03
C PHE A 588 24.37 8.85 -0.13
N ILE A 589 25.01 8.91 -1.29
CA ILE A 589 26.40 8.48 -1.46
C ILE A 589 27.35 9.68 -1.38
N PRO A 590 28.36 9.66 -0.49
CA PRO A 590 29.36 10.72 -0.40
C PRO A 590 30.11 10.94 -1.74
N PRO A 591 30.50 12.19 -2.08
CA PRO A 591 31.13 12.51 -3.36
C PRO A 591 32.38 11.67 -3.68
N ASP A 592 33.22 11.38 -2.69
CA ASP A 592 34.44 10.56 -2.83
C ASP A 592 34.18 9.05 -2.90
N LYS A 593 32.93 8.63 -2.70
CA LYS A 593 32.44 7.25 -2.79
C LYS A 593 31.49 7.03 -3.97
N LEU A 594 31.24 8.05 -4.79
CA LEU A 594 30.33 7.92 -5.93
C LEU A 594 30.85 6.92 -6.97
N TRP A 595 32.16 6.82 -7.18
CA TRP A 595 32.72 5.96 -8.22
C TRP A 595 34.15 5.50 -7.92
N PRO A 596 34.54 4.26 -8.28
CA PRO A 596 33.71 3.16 -8.75
C PRO A 596 32.75 2.63 -7.66
N ILE A 597 31.82 1.74 -8.03
CA ILE A 597 30.95 1.03 -7.07
C ILE A 597 31.83 0.37 -6.00
N ASN A 598 31.47 0.56 -4.73
CA ASN A 598 32.31 0.20 -3.58
C ASN A 598 31.47 -0.19 -2.36
N ASP A 599 32.13 -0.40 -1.22
CA ASP A 599 31.54 -0.80 0.06
C ASP A 599 30.37 0.10 0.52
N THR A 600 30.42 1.41 0.25
CA THR A 600 29.31 2.32 0.58
C THR A 600 28.07 2.04 -0.27
N TRP A 601 28.23 1.60 -1.51
CA TRP A 601 27.09 1.18 -2.32
C TRP A 601 26.48 -0.12 -1.79
N TYR A 602 27.34 -1.08 -1.44
CA TYR A 602 26.91 -2.38 -0.91
C TYR A 602 26.12 -2.24 0.40
N PHE A 603 26.46 -1.26 1.22
CA PHE A 603 25.70 -0.94 2.44
C PHE A 603 24.22 -0.62 2.16
N HIS A 604 23.95 0.08 1.06
CA HIS A 604 22.61 0.46 0.60
C HIS A 604 21.96 -0.57 -0.33
N ALA A 605 22.55 -1.76 -0.48
CA ALA A 605 21.99 -2.84 -1.30
C ALA A 605 21.10 -3.79 -0.48
N GLY A 606 20.44 -4.74 -1.16
CA GLY A 606 19.83 -5.90 -0.49
C GLY A 606 20.87 -6.94 -0.05
N SER A 607 20.42 -8.10 0.42
CA SER A 607 21.33 -9.08 1.03
C SER A 607 21.68 -10.33 0.20
N GLY A 608 20.90 -10.64 -0.84
CA GLY A 608 21.15 -11.81 -1.70
C GLY A 608 22.59 -11.83 -2.25
N PRO A 609 23.18 -13.00 -2.58
CA PRO A 609 24.60 -13.07 -2.93
C PRO A 609 25.04 -12.09 -4.03
N GLN A 610 24.27 -11.98 -5.11
CA GLN A 610 24.47 -11.02 -6.20
C GLN A 610 24.04 -9.60 -5.78
N ASN A 611 22.82 -9.48 -5.25
CA ASN A 611 22.21 -8.21 -4.83
C ASN A 611 23.07 -7.41 -3.85
N SER A 612 23.69 -8.08 -2.88
CA SER A 612 24.55 -7.49 -1.85
C SER A 612 25.82 -6.84 -2.37
N THR A 613 26.14 -7.05 -3.65
CA THR A 613 27.28 -6.44 -4.34
C THR A 613 26.87 -5.77 -5.66
N LEU A 614 25.57 -5.64 -5.93
CA LEU A 614 25.02 -5.09 -7.17
C LEU A 614 25.58 -5.76 -8.43
N ALA A 615 25.82 -7.08 -8.35
CA ALA A 615 26.54 -7.80 -9.39
C ALA A 615 25.71 -7.99 -10.67
N ASN A 616 24.39 -8.14 -10.55
CA ASN A 616 23.52 -8.34 -11.71
C ASN A 616 23.42 -7.05 -12.55
N VAL A 617 23.16 -5.90 -11.93
CA VAL A 617 23.00 -4.63 -12.65
C VAL A 617 24.31 -4.16 -13.26
N GLN A 618 25.45 -4.37 -12.58
CA GLN A 618 26.77 -4.16 -13.18
C GLN A 618 26.94 -5.00 -14.44
N ARG A 619 26.64 -6.30 -14.36
CA ARG A 619 26.74 -7.21 -15.52
C ARG A 619 25.82 -6.80 -16.66
N VAL A 620 24.56 -6.47 -16.38
CA VAL A 620 23.56 -6.07 -17.39
C VAL A 620 24.01 -4.79 -18.10
N VAL A 621 24.44 -3.78 -17.35
CA VAL A 621 24.92 -2.52 -17.92
C VAL A 621 26.16 -2.76 -18.78
N ASP A 622 27.15 -3.47 -18.26
CA ASP A 622 28.42 -3.69 -18.97
C ASP A 622 28.26 -4.56 -20.22
N ARG A 623 27.44 -5.63 -20.14
CA ARG A 623 27.24 -6.57 -21.26
C ARG A 623 26.38 -5.99 -22.38
N ARG A 624 25.38 -5.16 -22.05
CA ARG A 624 24.44 -4.62 -23.06
C ARG A 624 24.86 -3.25 -23.56
N TYR A 625 25.21 -2.34 -22.65
CA TYR A 625 25.47 -0.93 -22.96
C TYR A 625 26.95 -0.57 -22.93
N GLY A 626 27.84 -1.52 -22.59
CA GLY A 626 29.27 -1.30 -22.44
C GLY A 626 29.67 -0.63 -21.11
N PRO A 627 30.96 -0.68 -20.75
CA PRO A 627 31.44 -0.20 -19.45
C PRO A 627 31.16 1.28 -19.22
N SER A 628 31.04 1.65 -17.95
CA SER A 628 30.87 3.04 -17.52
C SER A 628 32.18 3.60 -16.97
N THR A 629 32.41 4.90 -17.15
CA THR A 629 33.64 5.58 -16.67
C THR A 629 33.40 6.43 -15.43
N ASP A 630 32.13 6.73 -15.12
CA ASP A 630 31.71 7.44 -13.93
C ASP A 630 30.29 7.00 -13.50
N ALA A 631 29.87 7.47 -12.31
CA ALA A 631 28.58 7.13 -11.72
C ALA A 631 27.37 7.70 -12.48
N ARG A 632 27.52 8.82 -13.20
CA ARG A 632 26.42 9.39 -13.99
C ARG A 632 26.16 8.51 -15.21
N MET A 633 27.22 8.16 -15.94
CA MET A 633 27.14 7.26 -17.10
C MET A 633 26.53 5.92 -16.70
N PHE A 634 26.93 5.35 -15.56
CA PHE A 634 26.36 4.11 -15.04
C PHE A 634 24.87 4.27 -14.70
N ALA A 635 24.50 5.32 -13.97
CA ALA A 635 23.11 5.57 -13.60
C ALA A 635 22.21 5.81 -14.83
N ASP A 636 22.68 6.55 -15.83
CA ASP A 636 21.94 6.84 -17.08
C ASP A 636 21.73 5.56 -17.91
N LYS A 637 22.75 4.71 -18.05
CA LYS A 637 22.62 3.37 -18.68
C LYS A 637 21.70 2.45 -17.89
N ALA A 638 21.76 2.49 -16.57
CA ALA A 638 20.84 1.73 -15.73
C ALA A 638 19.38 2.18 -15.91
N GLN A 639 19.11 3.49 -16.10
CA GLN A 639 17.73 3.94 -16.37
C GLN A 639 17.16 3.33 -17.66
N LEU A 640 17.98 3.14 -18.70
CA LEU A 640 17.56 2.43 -19.92
C LEU A 640 17.20 0.97 -19.63
N ALA A 641 18.07 0.26 -18.91
CA ALA A 641 17.84 -1.14 -18.54
C ALA A 641 16.57 -1.32 -17.70
N HIS A 642 16.36 -0.44 -16.72
CA HIS A 642 15.20 -0.42 -15.82
C HIS A 642 13.90 -0.09 -16.56
N TYR A 643 13.93 0.90 -17.45
CA TYR A 643 12.78 1.24 -18.29
C TYR A 643 12.36 0.07 -19.16
N GLU A 644 13.31 -0.54 -19.87
CA GLU A 644 13.03 -1.63 -20.80
C GLU A 644 12.46 -2.86 -20.09
N ALA A 645 13.10 -3.30 -18.99
CA ALA A 645 12.68 -4.50 -18.27
C ALA A 645 11.31 -4.33 -17.61
N THR A 646 11.08 -3.22 -16.90
CA THR A 646 9.82 -2.99 -16.21
C THR A 646 8.66 -2.78 -17.19
N ARG A 647 8.91 -2.10 -18.33
CA ARG A 647 7.92 -2.03 -19.42
C ARG A 647 7.61 -3.43 -19.95
N ALA A 648 8.62 -4.20 -20.33
CA ALA A 648 8.43 -5.50 -20.95
C ALA A 648 7.71 -6.50 -20.03
N GLN A 649 7.96 -6.44 -18.72
CA GLN A 649 7.20 -7.21 -17.75
C GLN A 649 5.71 -6.86 -17.86
N PHE A 650 5.30 -5.62 -17.60
CA PHE A 650 3.87 -5.28 -17.63
C PHE A 650 3.22 -5.44 -19.01
N GLU A 651 3.93 -5.14 -20.10
CA GLU A 651 3.43 -5.35 -21.46
C GLU A 651 3.16 -6.82 -21.78
N ALA A 652 4.06 -7.73 -21.37
CA ALA A 652 3.85 -9.16 -21.58
C ALA A 652 2.60 -9.65 -20.83
N PHE A 653 2.45 -9.25 -19.57
CA PHE A 653 1.27 -9.58 -18.77
C PHE A 653 -0.03 -9.06 -19.40
N ALA A 654 0.01 -7.86 -19.99
CA ALA A 654 -1.15 -7.25 -20.64
C ALA A 654 -1.45 -7.87 -22.03
N ALA A 655 -0.43 -8.23 -22.80
CA ALA A 655 -0.56 -8.77 -24.16
C ALA A 655 -0.88 -10.27 -24.20
N HIS A 656 -0.62 -11.02 -23.14
CA HIS A 656 -1.00 -12.42 -23.01
C HIS A 656 -2.45 -12.59 -22.50
N HIS A 657 -3.04 -13.75 -22.75
CA HIS A 657 -4.42 -14.02 -22.35
C HIS A 657 -4.58 -14.04 -20.82
N PHE A 658 -5.65 -13.46 -20.26
CA PHE A 658 -5.92 -13.40 -18.81
C PHE A 658 -5.65 -14.72 -18.07
N ALA A 659 -6.19 -15.83 -18.57
CA ALA A 659 -6.02 -17.15 -17.96
C ALA A 659 -4.56 -17.66 -17.87
N THR A 660 -3.61 -16.98 -18.51
CA THR A 660 -2.18 -17.28 -18.41
C THR A 660 -1.46 -16.39 -17.39
N HIS A 661 -2.03 -15.24 -17.03
CA HIS A 661 -1.41 -14.25 -16.14
C HIS A 661 -2.48 -13.44 -15.37
N PRO A 662 -3.19 -14.03 -14.39
CA PRO A 662 -4.26 -13.33 -13.69
C PRO A 662 -3.74 -12.27 -12.71
N MET A 663 -2.49 -12.42 -12.24
CA MET A 663 -1.90 -11.60 -11.20
C MET A 663 -0.39 -11.45 -11.38
N THR A 664 0.09 -10.21 -11.34
CA THR A 664 1.50 -9.86 -11.18
C THR A 664 1.64 -8.78 -10.14
N ILE A 665 2.56 -8.97 -9.20
CA ILE A 665 2.96 -7.98 -8.21
C ILE A 665 4.45 -7.74 -8.38
N TYR A 666 4.80 -6.51 -8.74
CA TYR A 666 6.18 -6.09 -8.93
C TYR A 666 6.93 -6.01 -7.59
N TRP A 667 8.12 -6.58 -7.52
CA TRP A 667 9.03 -6.43 -6.39
C TRP A 667 10.07 -5.34 -6.69
N MET A 668 9.95 -4.13 -6.15
CA MET A 668 8.90 -3.57 -5.28
C MET A 668 8.44 -2.20 -5.80
N LEU A 669 7.38 -1.64 -5.21
CA LEU A 669 6.86 -0.31 -5.54
C LEU A 669 7.91 0.78 -5.23
N ASN A 670 8.40 0.78 -3.99
CA ASN A 670 9.23 1.83 -3.42
C ASN A 670 10.27 1.24 -2.45
N SER A 671 11.25 2.05 -2.03
CA SER A 671 12.24 1.66 -1.02
C SER A 671 11.93 2.26 0.36
N HIS A 672 12.30 1.52 1.41
CA HIS A 672 12.14 1.89 2.83
C HIS A 672 13.16 2.96 3.30
N TRP A 673 14.27 3.11 2.59
CA TRP A 673 15.31 4.11 2.81
C TRP A 673 16.02 4.34 1.47
N PRO A 674 16.94 5.33 1.35
CA PRO A 674 17.79 5.44 0.16
C PRO A 674 18.53 4.11 -0.05
N SER A 675 18.15 3.39 -1.10
CA SER A 675 18.52 2.00 -1.31
C SER A 675 18.60 1.69 -2.79
N PHE A 676 19.43 0.71 -3.12
CA PHE A 676 19.45 0.06 -4.42
C PHE A 676 18.51 -1.14 -4.49
N PHE A 677 17.87 -1.50 -3.38
CA PHE A 677 16.96 -2.62 -3.32
C PHE A 677 15.60 -2.26 -3.92
N ALA A 678 15.22 -2.99 -4.97
CA ALA A 678 13.88 -3.20 -5.50
C ALA A 678 12.94 -1.97 -5.40
N ASN A 679 12.83 -1.15 -6.46
CA ASN A 679 11.85 -0.05 -6.49
C ASN A 679 11.46 0.37 -7.90
N ILE A 680 10.23 0.83 -8.09
CA ILE A 680 9.77 1.52 -9.31
C ILE A 680 10.17 3.01 -9.25
N PHE A 681 10.11 3.60 -8.05
CA PHE A 681 10.62 4.94 -7.75
C PHE A 681 11.38 4.96 -6.42
N ASP A 682 12.40 5.81 -6.35
CA ASP A 682 13.32 5.81 -5.22
C ASP A 682 12.73 6.41 -3.94
N TYR A 683 13.49 6.31 -2.84
CA TYR A 683 13.10 6.85 -1.53
C TYR A 683 12.70 8.33 -1.54
N TYR A 684 13.26 9.14 -2.44
CA TYR A 684 12.95 10.58 -2.50
C TYR A 684 11.70 10.88 -3.32
N LEU A 685 10.95 9.85 -3.73
CA LEU A 685 9.80 9.92 -4.63
C LEU A 685 10.20 10.45 -6.02
N ARG A 686 11.43 10.18 -6.49
CA ARG A 686 11.86 10.60 -7.82
C ARG A 686 11.51 9.52 -8.86
N PRO A 687 10.70 9.84 -9.87
CA PRO A 687 10.41 8.92 -10.97
C PRO A 687 11.66 8.66 -11.84
N GLY A 688 12.15 7.42 -11.89
CA GLY A 688 13.28 6.97 -12.70
C GLY A 688 12.87 6.18 -13.94
N GLY A 689 13.82 5.50 -14.58
CA GLY A 689 13.56 4.66 -15.76
C GLY A 689 12.48 3.59 -15.50
N ALA A 690 12.57 2.90 -14.36
CA ALA A 690 11.56 1.89 -13.96
C ALA A 690 10.14 2.47 -13.86
N TYR A 691 9.99 3.68 -13.30
CA TYR A 691 8.70 4.38 -13.21
C TYR A 691 8.06 4.57 -14.57
N TYR A 692 8.78 5.14 -15.53
CA TYR A 692 8.22 5.41 -16.85
C TYR A 692 8.12 4.13 -17.68
N GLY A 693 8.99 3.14 -17.49
CA GLY A 693 8.82 1.81 -18.05
C GLY A 693 7.51 1.15 -17.59
N ALA A 694 7.25 1.15 -16.28
CA ALA A 694 6.00 0.67 -15.69
C ALA A 694 4.81 1.44 -16.24
N LYS A 695 4.85 2.78 -16.22
CA LYS A 695 3.77 3.63 -16.71
C LYS A 695 3.39 3.33 -18.15
N GLN A 696 4.38 3.06 -19.00
CA GLN A 696 4.17 2.68 -20.40
C GLN A 696 3.56 1.28 -20.52
N GLY A 697 4.10 0.30 -19.80
CA GLY A 697 3.58 -1.08 -19.84
C GLY A 697 2.19 -1.25 -19.21
N LEU A 698 1.81 -0.35 -18.30
CA LEU A 698 0.53 -0.35 -17.59
C LEU A 698 -0.54 0.52 -18.26
N ARG A 699 -0.26 1.14 -19.41
CA ARG A 699 -1.23 1.99 -20.11
C ARG A 699 -2.57 1.26 -20.30
N PRO A 700 -3.71 1.90 -19.97
CA PRO A 700 -5.02 1.26 -20.10
C PRO A 700 -5.35 0.84 -21.53
N LEU A 701 -4.86 1.56 -22.53
CA LEU A 701 -4.92 1.20 -23.94
C LEU A 701 -3.49 1.30 -24.49
N SER A 702 -2.99 0.25 -25.13
CA SER A 702 -1.60 0.18 -25.58
C SER A 702 -1.42 -0.59 -26.88
N VAL A 703 -0.29 -0.35 -27.54
CA VAL A 703 0.24 -1.13 -28.67
C VAL A 703 1.60 -1.68 -28.27
N VAL A 704 1.72 -3.00 -28.25
CA VAL A 704 2.85 -3.75 -27.70
C VAL A 704 3.64 -4.39 -28.84
N PHE A 705 4.94 -4.20 -28.85
CA PHE A 705 5.88 -4.85 -29.79
C PHE A 705 6.64 -5.97 -29.10
N ASP A 706 6.49 -7.19 -29.61
CA ASP A 706 7.22 -8.38 -29.19
C ASP A 706 8.11 -8.87 -30.33
N SER A 707 9.41 -8.55 -30.27
CA SER A 707 10.42 -8.99 -31.26
C SER A 707 10.75 -10.48 -31.23
N TYR A 708 10.17 -11.24 -30.29
CA TYR A 708 10.54 -12.62 -29.98
C TYR A 708 9.40 -13.61 -30.21
N ALA A 709 8.28 -13.14 -30.78
CA ALA A 709 7.02 -13.86 -30.87
C ALA A 709 7.07 -15.22 -31.57
N THR A 710 8.01 -15.46 -32.48
CA THR A 710 8.19 -16.75 -33.18
C THR A 710 9.13 -17.72 -32.46
N GLY A 711 9.66 -17.36 -31.29
CA GLY A 711 10.62 -18.17 -30.52
C GLY A 711 12.03 -18.18 -31.13
N ASP A 712 12.14 -18.24 -32.46
CA ASP A 712 13.37 -17.98 -33.24
C ASP A 712 13.61 -16.48 -33.51
N GLY A 713 12.61 -15.66 -33.16
CA GLY A 713 12.50 -14.23 -33.43
C GLY A 713 12.70 -13.85 -34.90
N SER A 714 12.48 -14.75 -35.86
CA SER A 714 12.48 -14.39 -37.28
C SER A 714 11.43 -13.34 -37.64
N ARG A 715 10.42 -13.15 -36.77
CA ARG A 715 9.39 -12.11 -36.89
C ARG A 715 9.05 -11.51 -35.53
N ALA A 716 8.60 -10.27 -35.56
CA ALA A 716 8.01 -9.58 -34.42
C ALA A 716 6.48 -9.58 -34.51
N ARG A 717 5.81 -9.66 -33.35
CA ARG A 717 4.36 -9.51 -33.22
C ARG A 717 4.03 -8.13 -32.68
N VAL A 718 2.98 -7.53 -33.22
CA VAL A 718 2.39 -6.30 -32.69
C VAL A 718 0.98 -6.59 -32.23
N SER A 719 0.72 -6.30 -30.96
CA SER A 719 -0.56 -6.56 -30.29
C SER A 719 -1.19 -5.26 -29.82
N VAL A 720 -2.51 -5.14 -29.88
CA VAL A 720 -3.26 -4.05 -29.26
C VAL A 720 -3.95 -4.57 -28.02
N VAL A 721 -3.77 -3.86 -26.90
CA VAL A 721 -4.24 -4.27 -25.58
C VAL A 721 -5.20 -3.24 -25.02
N ASN A 722 -6.36 -3.69 -24.53
CA ASN A 722 -7.38 -2.85 -23.92
C ASN A 722 -7.68 -3.33 -22.50
N GLN A 723 -7.22 -2.58 -21.51
CA GLN A 723 -7.41 -2.80 -20.08
C GLN A 723 -8.48 -1.84 -19.50
N THR A 724 -9.16 -1.06 -20.35
CA THR A 724 -10.29 -0.20 -19.97
C THR A 724 -11.60 -1.00 -19.87
N PRO A 725 -12.63 -0.50 -19.17
CA PRO A 725 -13.92 -1.18 -19.09
C PRO A 725 -14.75 -1.12 -20.38
N ASP A 726 -14.32 -0.33 -21.37
CA ASP A 726 -15.08 -0.07 -22.61
C ASP A 726 -14.52 -0.85 -23.79
N VAL A 727 -15.41 -1.28 -24.71
CA VAL A 727 -15.00 -1.84 -26.00
C VAL A 727 -14.36 -0.76 -26.85
N ARG A 728 -13.27 -1.09 -27.55
CA ARG A 728 -12.64 -0.22 -28.55
C ARG A 728 -12.78 -0.84 -29.93
N ASN A 729 -13.20 -0.07 -30.92
CA ASN A 729 -13.41 -0.52 -32.31
C ASN A 729 -12.73 0.43 -33.29
N ASP A 730 -12.55 -0.04 -34.52
CA ASP A 730 -12.04 0.73 -35.66
C ASP A 730 -10.69 1.42 -35.40
N LEU A 731 -9.89 0.84 -34.51
CA LEU A 731 -8.54 1.32 -34.23
C LEU A 731 -7.60 0.98 -35.39
N ARG A 732 -6.53 1.76 -35.53
CA ARG A 732 -5.46 1.51 -36.48
C ARG A 732 -4.13 1.44 -35.76
N ALA A 733 -3.28 0.49 -36.11
CA ALA A 733 -1.92 0.40 -35.61
C ALA A 733 -0.95 0.82 -36.71
N ARG A 734 -0.02 1.72 -36.39
CA ARG A 734 1.11 2.11 -37.25
C ARG A 734 2.41 1.72 -36.56
N VAL A 735 3.33 1.12 -37.31
CA VAL A 735 4.67 0.79 -36.81
C VAL A 735 5.70 1.38 -37.73
N ARG A 736 6.62 2.17 -37.20
CA ARG A 736 7.71 2.80 -37.94
C ARG A 736 9.05 2.31 -37.43
N ILE A 737 9.95 1.94 -38.34
CA ILE A 737 11.28 1.45 -38.02
C ILE A 737 12.30 2.49 -38.45
N TYR A 738 13.17 2.92 -37.54
CA TYR A 738 14.24 3.86 -37.79
C TYR A 738 15.60 3.21 -37.56
N ASP A 739 16.59 3.49 -38.39
CA ASP A 739 17.99 3.12 -38.11
C ASP A 739 18.59 4.01 -37.02
N LEU A 740 19.81 3.70 -36.58
CA LEU A 740 20.51 4.44 -35.52
C LEU A 740 20.76 5.93 -35.88
N ASP A 741 20.89 6.24 -37.17
CA ASP A 741 21.09 7.60 -37.66
C ASP A 741 19.78 8.42 -37.68
N GLY A 742 18.63 7.77 -37.48
CA GLY A 742 17.32 8.39 -37.49
C GLY A 742 16.60 8.34 -38.84
N ARG A 743 17.09 7.59 -39.82
CA ARG A 743 16.39 7.42 -41.10
C ARG A 743 15.25 6.43 -40.94
N LEU A 744 14.07 6.81 -41.41
CA LEU A 744 12.92 5.92 -41.51
C LEU A 744 13.20 4.84 -42.57
N ARG A 745 13.20 3.58 -42.15
CA ARG A 745 13.46 2.41 -43.00
C ARG A 745 12.18 1.80 -43.52
N ASP A 746 11.22 1.58 -42.63
CA ASP A 746 9.98 0.86 -42.94
C ASP A 746 8.78 1.44 -42.18
N VAL A 747 7.59 1.27 -42.78
CA VAL A 747 6.30 1.60 -42.16
C VAL A 747 5.32 0.46 -42.41
N TYR A 748 4.68 -0.02 -41.34
CA TYR A 748 3.65 -1.05 -41.39
C TYR A 748 2.35 -0.53 -40.78
N TRP A 749 1.23 -1.09 -41.26
CA TRP A 749 -0.11 -0.69 -40.86
C TRP A 749 -1.02 -1.90 -40.64
N ALA A 750 -1.97 -1.76 -39.72
CA ALA A 750 -3.15 -2.60 -39.60
C ALA A 750 -4.35 -1.72 -39.23
N ASP A 751 -5.50 -1.98 -39.85
CA ASP A 751 -6.74 -1.21 -39.66
C ASP A 751 -7.88 -2.10 -39.16
N GLY A 752 -8.99 -1.48 -38.73
CA GLY A 752 -10.21 -2.21 -38.34
C GLY A 752 -10.05 -3.02 -37.06
N ILE A 753 -9.17 -2.59 -36.16
CA ILE A 753 -8.84 -3.33 -34.94
C ILE A 753 -9.92 -3.09 -33.89
N GLY A 754 -10.59 -4.16 -33.47
CA GLY A 754 -11.52 -4.20 -32.35
C GLY A 754 -10.95 -4.97 -31.16
N VAL A 755 -11.04 -4.42 -29.96
CA VAL A 755 -10.51 -5.01 -28.73
C VAL A 755 -11.52 -4.87 -27.59
N ALA A 756 -11.97 -6.00 -27.07
CA ALA A 756 -12.86 -6.06 -25.92
C ALA A 756 -12.17 -5.58 -24.61
N PRO A 757 -12.94 -5.20 -23.58
CA PRO A 757 -12.41 -4.92 -22.25
C PRO A 757 -11.58 -6.09 -21.71
N GLY A 758 -10.41 -5.80 -21.14
CA GLY A 758 -9.49 -6.79 -20.58
C GLY A 758 -8.86 -7.74 -21.59
N ALA A 759 -8.90 -7.43 -22.89
CA ALA A 759 -8.41 -8.30 -23.96
C ALA A 759 -7.17 -7.74 -24.68
N ALA A 760 -6.48 -8.64 -25.37
CA ALA A 760 -5.41 -8.33 -26.31
C ALA A 760 -5.70 -9.00 -27.66
N VAL A 761 -5.41 -8.30 -28.75
CA VAL A 761 -5.54 -8.83 -30.12
C VAL A 761 -4.23 -8.70 -30.88
N HIS A 762 -3.95 -9.68 -31.72
CA HIS A 762 -2.85 -9.61 -32.67
C HIS A 762 -3.23 -8.67 -33.82
N ALA A 763 -2.49 -7.58 -33.98
CA ALA A 763 -2.73 -6.59 -35.03
C ALA A 763 -1.95 -6.90 -36.32
N LEU A 764 -0.65 -7.16 -36.20
CA LEU A 764 0.19 -7.52 -37.34
C LEU A 764 1.49 -8.24 -36.93
N THR A 765 2.11 -8.91 -37.89
CA THR A 765 3.44 -9.53 -37.78
C THR A 765 4.39 -8.85 -38.75
N ILE A 766 5.57 -8.42 -38.30
CA ILE A 766 6.55 -7.67 -39.10
C ILE A 766 7.95 -8.29 -39.01
N PRO A 767 8.87 -7.98 -39.94
CA PRO A 767 10.28 -8.33 -39.79
C PRO A 767 10.87 -7.76 -38.50
N PRO A 768 11.92 -8.38 -37.95
CA PRO A 768 12.43 -8.01 -36.63
C PRO A 768 13.23 -6.71 -36.61
N GLY A 769 13.50 -6.10 -37.77
CA GLY A 769 14.30 -4.88 -37.91
C GLY A 769 15.24 -4.93 -39.12
N PRO A 770 15.90 -3.82 -39.47
CA PRO A 770 16.87 -3.74 -40.56
C PRO A 770 18.09 -4.63 -40.27
N ALA A 771 18.59 -5.33 -41.30
CA ALA A 771 19.74 -6.23 -41.15
C ALA A 771 21.09 -5.51 -41.04
N ASP A 772 21.15 -4.25 -41.49
CA ASP A 772 22.34 -3.42 -41.59
C ASP A 772 22.51 -2.42 -40.43
N SER A 773 21.57 -2.38 -39.48
CA SER A 773 21.65 -1.50 -38.30
C SER A 773 21.90 -2.32 -37.03
N PRO A 774 23.03 -2.14 -36.31
CA PRO A 774 23.32 -2.89 -35.09
C PRO A 774 22.30 -2.61 -33.98
N VAL A 775 21.87 -1.35 -33.88
CA VAL A 775 20.75 -0.89 -33.04
C VAL A 775 19.76 -0.13 -33.91
N PHE A 776 18.47 -0.25 -33.66
CA PHE A 776 17.40 0.45 -34.39
C PHE A 776 16.25 0.78 -33.45
N PHE A 777 15.36 1.68 -33.90
CA PHE A 777 14.21 2.11 -33.12
C PHE A 777 12.91 1.64 -33.77
N VAL A 778 11.98 1.17 -32.94
CA VAL A 778 10.62 0.80 -33.34
C VAL A 778 9.65 1.75 -32.64
N ARG A 779 8.88 2.51 -33.41
CA ARG A 779 7.79 3.34 -32.90
C ARG A 779 6.47 2.68 -33.26
N CYS A 780 5.73 2.27 -32.25
CA CYS A 780 4.38 1.74 -32.38
C CYS A 780 3.38 2.81 -31.96
N GLU A 781 2.39 3.07 -32.80
CA GLU A 781 1.35 4.06 -32.55
C GLU A 781 -0.02 3.40 -32.75
N LEU A 782 -0.92 3.65 -31.80
CA LEU A 782 -2.32 3.29 -31.93
C LEU A 782 -3.11 4.56 -32.24
N LEU A 783 -3.88 4.53 -33.31
CA LEU A 783 -4.61 5.68 -33.82
C LEU A 783 -6.11 5.44 -33.77
N ALA A 784 -6.84 6.53 -33.52
CA ALA A 784 -8.27 6.61 -33.70
C ALA A 784 -8.66 6.61 -35.20
N PRO A 785 -9.94 6.38 -35.52
CA PRO A 785 -10.45 6.45 -36.89
C PRO A 785 -10.17 7.78 -37.60
N ASP A 786 -10.15 8.88 -36.85
CA ASP A 786 -9.87 10.23 -37.36
C ASP A 786 -8.36 10.51 -37.60
N GLY A 787 -7.49 9.63 -37.12
CA GLY A 787 -6.03 9.74 -37.27
C GLY A 787 -5.31 10.34 -36.06
N ALA A 788 -6.02 10.68 -34.99
CA ALA A 788 -5.38 11.08 -33.73
C ALA A 788 -4.60 9.91 -33.13
N VAL A 789 -3.37 10.17 -32.68
CA VAL A 789 -2.57 9.19 -31.92
C VAL A 789 -3.16 9.10 -30.51
N LEU A 790 -3.65 7.92 -30.14
CA LEU A 790 -4.22 7.65 -28.84
C LEU A 790 -3.15 7.27 -27.81
N THR A 791 -2.13 6.55 -28.25
CA THR A 791 -1.02 6.09 -27.44
C THR A 791 0.13 5.68 -28.36
N GLU A 792 1.36 5.81 -27.87
CA GLU A 792 2.55 5.35 -28.58
C GLU A 792 3.56 4.68 -27.65
N ASN A 793 4.38 3.81 -28.22
CA ASN A 793 5.48 3.13 -27.55
C ASN A 793 6.72 3.16 -28.44
N VAL A 794 7.87 3.53 -27.88
CA VAL A 794 9.17 3.54 -28.57
C VAL A 794 10.10 2.51 -27.96
N TYR A 795 10.61 1.60 -28.80
CA TYR A 795 11.57 0.57 -28.42
C TYR A 795 12.90 0.87 -29.12
N TRP A 796 14.02 0.68 -28.43
CA TRP A 796 15.33 0.51 -29.05
C TRP A 796 15.65 -0.98 -29.02
N GLN A 797 16.11 -1.51 -30.14
CA GLN A 797 16.34 -2.93 -30.34
C GLN A 797 17.71 -3.15 -30.92
N SER A 798 18.36 -4.24 -30.49
CA SER A 798 19.63 -4.68 -31.04
C SER A 798 19.40 -5.79 -32.07
N ARG A 799 20.27 -5.88 -33.06
CA ARG A 799 20.25 -6.99 -34.00
C ARG A 799 20.73 -8.31 -33.38
N GLU A 800 21.67 -8.21 -32.44
CA GLU A 800 22.01 -9.27 -31.49
C GLU A 800 20.96 -9.29 -30.37
N ARG A 801 20.55 -10.48 -29.92
CA ARG A 801 19.40 -10.61 -29.03
C ARG A 801 19.80 -11.15 -27.67
N ASP A 802 19.08 -10.70 -26.66
CA ASP A 802 19.11 -11.34 -25.36
C ASP A 802 18.49 -12.75 -25.48
N ASP A 803 19.19 -13.79 -25.01
CA ASP A 803 18.59 -15.09 -24.75
C ASP A 803 19.03 -15.58 -23.37
N VAL A 804 18.07 -15.80 -22.48
CA VAL A 804 18.32 -16.41 -21.17
C VAL A 804 18.75 -17.89 -21.32
N GLY A 805 18.37 -18.55 -22.42
CA GLY A 805 18.77 -19.92 -22.77
C GLY A 805 17.74 -20.98 -22.34
N PRO A 806 18.16 -22.21 -21.99
CA PRO A 806 17.24 -23.22 -21.47
C PRO A 806 16.60 -22.79 -20.13
N PRO A 807 15.36 -23.21 -19.81
CA PRO A 807 14.68 -22.88 -18.55
C PRO A 807 15.45 -23.23 -17.27
N SER A 808 16.42 -24.15 -17.33
CA SER A 808 17.32 -24.45 -16.19
C SER A 808 18.21 -23.28 -15.78
N ASN A 809 18.35 -22.26 -16.64
CA ASN A 809 19.08 -21.03 -16.35
C ASN A 809 18.24 -20.03 -15.54
N ASP A 810 16.94 -20.26 -15.39
CA ASP A 810 16.05 -19.39 -14.63
C ASP A 810 16.29 -19.55 -13.12
N SER A 811 17.28 -18.82 -12.63
CA SER A 811 17.59 -18.67 -11.21
C SER A 811 17.00 -17.37 -10.70
N ALA A 812 16.20 -17.43 -9.63
CA ALA A 812 15.43 -16.29 -9.15
C ALA A 812 16.31 -15.04 -8.89
N PHE A 813 17.51 -15.20 -8.34
CA PHE A 813 18.35 -14.09 -7.87
C PHE A 813 19.57 -13.77 -8.76
N ASP A 814 19.70 -14.39 -9.94
CA ASP A 814 20.85 -14.17 -10.83
C ASP A 814 20.42 -13.92 -12.27
N SER A 815 20.93 -12.86 -12.89
CA SER A 815 20.72 -12.51 -14.29
C SER A 815 21.69 -13.29 -15.20
N PHE A 816 21.53 -14.62 -15.25
CA PHE A 816 22.23 -15.48 -16.20
C PHE A 816 21.59 -15.41 -17.59
N GLN A 817 22.42 -15.34 -18.63
CA GLN A 817 22.00 -15.42 -20.03
C GLN A 817 23.05 -16.11 -20.89
N THR A 818 22.61 -16.80 -21.95
CA THR A 818 23.50 -17.36 -22.98
C THR A 818 23.95 -16.28 -23.95
N ASP A 819 23.03 -15.39 -24.33
CA ASP A 819 23.25 -14.34 -25.32
C ASP A 819 22.76 -13.00 -24.76
N TRP A 820 23.43 -11.92 -25.18
CA TRP A 820 23.17 -10.56 -24.72
C TRP A 820 22.92 -9.66 -25.93
N ALA A 821 21.93 -8.78 -25.83
CA ALA A 821 21.75 -7.73 -26.82
C ALA A 821 22.91 -6.73 -26.78
N ASP A 822 23.53 -6.44 -27.93
CA ASP A 822 24.56 -5.41 -28.06
C ASP A 822 23.95 -4.04 -28.37
N MET A 823 23.84 -3.21 -27.32
CA MET A 823 23.37 -1.83 -27.40
C MET A 823 24.53 -0.82 -27.39
N THR A 824 25.79 -1.26 -27.53
CA THR A 824 26.96 -0.39 -27.38
C THR A 824 27.03 0.73 -28.44
N ALA A 825 26.41 0.52 -29.60
CA ALA A 825 26.31 1.52 -30.66
C ALA A 825 25.59 2.81 -30.20
N LEU A 826 24.71 2.71 -29.19
CA LEU A 826 24.06 3.88 -28.57
C LEU A 826 25.08 4.89 -28.03
N ASN A 827 26.22 4.43 -27.50
CA ASN A 827 27.25 5.31 -26.92
C ASN A 827 27.88 6.26 -27.95
N THR A 828 27.79 5.90 -29.23
CA THR A 828 28.37 6.67 -30.35
C THR A 828 27.32 7.47 -31.13
N MET A 829 26.07 7.49 -30.65
CA MET A 829 25.01 8.28 -31.28
C MET A 829 25.45 9.74 -31.40
N PRO A 830 25.34 10.33 -32.61
CA PRO A 830 25.59 11.76 -32.78
C PRO A 830 24.66 12.57 -31.88
N LYS A 831 25.18 13.66 -31.32
CA LYS A 831 24.36 14.53 -30.46
C LYS A 831 23.22 15.17 -31.25
N ALA A 832 22.01 15.20 -30.68
CA ALA A 832 20.83 15.83 -31.22
C ALA A 832 20.45 17.06 -30.37
N GLY A 833 20.25 18.19 -31.04
CA GLY A 833 19.83 19.44 -30.39
C GLY A 833 18.32 19.58 -30.35
N LEU A 834 17.78 20.07 -29.23
CA LEU A 834 16.36 20.34 -29.06
C LEU A 834 16.11 21.83 -28.81
N THR A 835 15.04 22.35 -29.42
CA THR A 835 14.42 23.60 -28.97
C THR A 835 13.42 23.26 -27.87
N VAL A 836 13.63 23.82 -26.67
CA VAL A 836 12.78 23.56 -25.50
C VAL A 836 12.06 24.84 -25.10
N THR A 837 10.73 24.76 -24.95
CA THR A 837 9.92 25.84 -24.38
C THR A 837 9.04 25.30 -23.27
N ALA A 838 8.86 26.06 -22.20
CA ALA A 838 8.00 25.68 -21.08
C ALA A 838 6.97 26.79 -20.80
N THR A 839 5.70 26.42 -20.64
CA THR A 839 4.60 27.36 -20.39
C THR A 839 3.77 26.86 -19.21
N ALA A 840 3.53 27.72 -18.22
CA ALA A 840 2.64 27.40 -17.12
C ALA A 840 1.18 27.32 -17.61
N SER A 841 0.39 26.40 -17.04
CA SER A 841 -1.03 26.35 -17.32
C SER A 841 -1.74 27.55 -16.68
N PRO A 842 -2.52 28.34 -17.44
CA PRO A 842 -3.27 29.46 -16.87
C PRO A 842 -4.47 29.01 -16.02
N THR A 843 -4.92 27.76 -16.19
CA THR A 843 -6.13 27.23 -15.53
C THR A 843 -5.81 26.19 -14.45
N GLU A 844 -4.60 25.65 -14.42
CA GLU A 844 -4.20 24.60 -13.49
C GLU A 844 -2.91 24.99 -12.75
N PRO A 845 -3.00 25.48 -11.50
CA PRO A 845 -1.84 25.84 -10.70
C PRO A 845 -0.83 24.69 -10.61
N GLY A 846 0.45 24.99 -10.84
CA GLY A 846 1.54 24.00 -10.77
C GLY A 846 1.67 23.08 -11.99
N ALA A 847 0.80 23.18 -13.00
CA ALA A 847 0.95 22.44 -14.25
C ALA A 847 1.80 23.22 -15.27
N VAL A 848 2.67 22.53 -15.99
CA VAL A 848 3.58 23.08 -17.00
C VAL A 848 3.57 22.19 -18.24
N VAL A 849 3.41 22.81 -19.41
CA VAL A 849 3.61 22.15 -20.70
C VAL A 849 5.03 22.42 -21.16
N VAL A 850 5.83 21.36 -21.30
CA VAL A 850 7.20 21.40 -21.80
C VAL A 850 7.23 20.83 -23.20
N ARG A 851 7.56 21.67 -24.16
CA ARG A 851 7.60 21.33 -25.58
C ARG A 851 9.03 21.13 -26.05
N LEU A 852 9.30 19.94 -26.57
CA LEU A 852 10.59 19.49 -27.06
C LEU A 852 10.48 19.36 -28.58
N ARG A 853 11.13 20.24 -29.34
CA ARG A 853 11.16 20.18 -30.80
C ARG A 853 12.54 19.78 -31.30
N ASN A 854 12.59 18.71 -32.08
CA ASN A 854 13.81 18.25 -32.73
C ASN A 854 13.93 18.86 -34.12
N THR A 855 14.87 19.78 -34.28
CA THR A 855 15.13 20.46 -35.56
C THR A 855 16.25 19.80 -36.36
N THR A 856 16.77 18.67 -35.89
CA THR A 856 17.86 17.93 -36.54
C THR A 856 17.31 16.74 -37.33
N ASP A 857 18.18 16.12 -38.12
CA ASP A 857 17.95 14.87 -38.84
C ASP A 857 18.24 13.61 -38.01
N ARG A 858 18.59 13.78 -36.72
CA ARG A 858 18.99 12.72 -35.78
C ARG A 858 17.90 12.47 -34.76
N ILE A 859 17.83 11.27 -34.18
CA ILE A 859 16.94 10.97 -33.06
C ILE A 859 17.45 11.66 -31.78
N ALA A 860 16.61 12.39 -31.06
CA ALA A 860 16.89 12.85 -29.71
C ALA A 860 16.32 11.81 -28.72
N PHE A 861 17.20 10.94 -28.23
CA PHE A 861 16.83 9.72 -27.51
C PHE A 861 16.74 9.94 -25.99
N PHE A 862 15.68 9.40 -25.39
CA PHE A 862 15.51 9.25 -23.95
C PHE A 862 15.63 10.57 -23.15
N GLN A 863 14.82 11.55 -23.54
CA GLN A 863 14.80 12.91 -23.02
C GLN A 863 13.97 12.98 -21.73
N ARG A 864 14.65 13.27 -20.62
CA ARG A 864 14.08 13.52 -19.30
C ARG A 864 13.80 15.02 -19.11
N VAL A 865 12.56 15.34 -18.77
CA VAL A 865 12.09 16.65 -18.31
C VAL A 865 12.09 16.68 -16.78
N GLU A 866 12.57 17.78 -16.19
CA GLU A 866 12.56 18.06 -14.76
C GLU A 866 12.03 19.48 -14.51
N LEU A 867 11.04 19.65 -13.62
CA LEU A 867 10.53 20.96 -13.21
C LEU A 867 11.28 21.42 -11.96
N LEU A 868 11.78 22.66 -11.97
CA LEU A 868 12.67 23.21 -10.95
C LEU A 868 12.17 24.55 -10.40
N THR A 869 12.56 24.90 -9.17
CA THR A 869 12.33 26.23 -8.60
C THR A 869 13.37 27.27 -9.05
N ALA A 870 14.60 26.81 -9.35
CA ALA A 870 15.73 27.61 -9.79
C ALA A 870 16.48 26.91 -10.93
N ALA A 871 17.23 27.65 -11.75
CA ALA A 871 17.94 27.12 -12.91
C ALA A 871 18.96 26.01 -12.56
N ASP A 872 19.62 26.13 -11.42
CA ASP A 872 20.58 25.18 -10.85
C ASP A 872 19.98 24.28 -9.75
N GLY A 873 18.66 24.36 -9.54
CA GLY A 873 17.94 23.62 -8.52
C GLY A 873 17.80 22.12 -8.78
N ASP A 874 17.30 21.43 -7.75
CA ASP A 874 16.81 20.05 -7.87
C ASP A 874 15.36 20.04 -8.40
N GLU A 875 14.96 18.89 -8.91
CA GLU A 875 13.58 18.62 -9.31
C GLU A 875 12.63 18.79 -8.12
N ILE A 876 11.50 19.44 -8.37
CA ILE A 876 10.42 19.54 -7.40
C ILE A 876 9.80 18.14 -7.26
N LEU A 877 9.75 17.62 -6.04
CA LEU A 877 9.19 16.30 -5.72
C LEU A 877 8.18 16.42 -4.56
N PRO A 878 7.13 15.57 -4.51
CA PRO A 878 6.74 14.63 -5.56
C PRO A 878 6.20 15.35 -6.80
N ILE A 879 6.20 14.67 -7.95
CA ILE A 879 5.79 15.22 -9.25
C ILE A 879 5.18 14.16 -10.15
N THR A 880 4.20 14.54 -10.97
CA THR A 880 3.64 13.66 -12.01
C THR A 880 3.86 14.27 -13.38
N TYR A 881 4.20 13.43 -14.35
CA TYR A 881 4.25 13.79 -15.76
C TYR A 881 3.35 12.84 -16.53
N ASP A 882 2.65 13.30 -17.56
CA ASP A 882 1.90 12.41 -18.46
C ASP A 882 2.83 11.38 -19.15
N ASP A 883 4.01 11.82 -19.57
CA ASP A 883 5.11 11.01 -20.07
C ASP A 883 6.48 11.64 -19.72
N ASN A 884 7.55 10.84 -19.76
CA ASN A 884 8.92 11.33 -19.58
C ASN A 884 9.92 10.30 -20.12
N TYR A 885 11.21 10.65 -20.20
CA TYR A 885 12.21 9.86 -20.95
C TYR A 885 11.79 9.62 -22.41
N VAL A 886 11.14 10.64 -23.01
CA VAL A 886 10.56 10.57 -24.35
C VAL A 886 11.62 10.55 -25.44
N THR A 887 11.29 10.01 -26.61
CA THR A 887 12.17 10.06 -27.79
C THR A 887 11.57 11.00 -28.83
N VAL A 888 12.32 12.01 -29.24
CA VAL A 888 11.86 13.00 -30.23
C VAL A 888 12.51 12.69 -31.58
N PHE A 889 11.74 12.18 -32.53
CA PHE A 889 12.21 11.81 -33.86
C PHE A 889 12.55 13.05 -34.72
N PRO A 890 13.35 12.89 -35.80
CA PRO A 890 13.75 13.99 -36.67
C PRO A 890 12.58 14.84 -37.18
N GLY A 891 12.67 16.16 -37.02
CA GLY A 891 11.65 17.12 -37.46
C GLY A 891 10.37 17.17 -36.61
N GLU A 892 10.26 16.31 -35.59
CA GLU A 892 9.06 16.19 -34.78
C GLU A 892 9.10 17.05 -33.50
N GLN A 893 7.96 17.04 -32.80
CA GLN A 893 7.76 17.70 -31.53
C GLN A 893 7.01 16.77 -30.59
N VAL A 894 7.42 16.77 -29.33
CA VAL A 894 6.72 16.11 -28.22
C VAL A 894 6.42 17.16 -27.14
N ASP A 895 5.20 17.16 -26.64
CA ASP A 895 4.80 17.97 -25.48
C ASP A 895 4.71 17.03 -24.27
N VAL A 896 5.36 17.42 -23.17
CA VAL A 896 5.36 16.72 -21.87
C VAL A 896 4.67 17.62 -20.85
N HIS A 897 3.65 17.10 -20.20
CA HIS A 897 2.83 17.81 -19.23
C HIS A 897 3.23 17.39 -17.81
N GLY A 898 3.96 18.27 -17.12
CA GLY A 898 4.35 18.07 -15.72
C GLY A 898 3.40 18.79 -14.76
N ARG A 899 3.15 18.21 -13.60
CA ARG A 899 2.33 18.81 -12.54
C ARG A 899 2.97 18.59 -11.17
N VAL A 900 3.21 19.68 -10.45
CA VAL A 900 3.56 19.67 -9.03
C VAL A 900 2.29 19.75 -8.17
N PRO A 901 2.28 19.19 -6.94
CA PRO A 901 1.17 19.36 -6.02
C PRO A 901 0.86 20.84 -5.75
N THR A 902 -0.41 21.19 -5.61
CA THR A 902 -0.87 22.59 -5.41
C THR A 902 -0.24 23.28 -4.20
N ALA A 903 0.06 22.52 -3.14
CA ALA A 903 0.73 23.03 -1.93
C ALA A 903 2.26 23.12 -2.07
N GLY A 904 2.83 22.64 -3.18
CA GLY A 904 4.26 22.65 -3.46
C GLY A 904 4.76 23.97 -4.05
N PRO A 905 6.08 24.14 -4.18
CA PRO A 905 6.65 25.33 -4.79
C PRO A 905 6.30 25.39 -6.29
N ALA A 906 6.03 26.60 -6.79
CA ALA A 906 5.73 26.79 -8.20
C ALA A 906 6.99 26.54 -9.08
N PRO A 907 6.84 25.88 -10.23
CA PRO A 907 7.95 25.65 -11.15
C PRO A 907 8.31 26.96 -11.88
N GLY A 908 9.53 27.44 -11.68
CA GLY A 908 10.06 28.62 -12.37
C GLY A 908 10.97 28.27 -13.55
N TRP A 909 11.49 27.04 -13.58
CA TRP A 909 12.46 26.59 -14.56
C TRP A 909 12.19 25.14 -14.98
N VAL A 910 12.69 24.77 -16.14
CA VAL A 910 12.69 23.41 -16.66
C VAL A 910 14.09 23.03 -17.09
N ARG A 911 14.52 21.82 -16.74
CA ARG A 911 15.72 21.18 -17.27
C ARG A 911 15.31 19.99 -18.12
N VAL A 912 15.86 19.90 -19.32
CA VAL A 912 15.73 18.74 -20.21
C VAL A 912 17.10 18.17 -20.45
N SER A 913 17.28 16.87 -20.18
CA SER A 913 18.52 16.14 -20.44
C SER A 913 18.20 14.83 -21.13
N GLY A 914 19.08 14.29 -21.96
CA GLY A 914 18.83 13.01 -22.62
C GLY A 914 20.10 12.31 -23.04
N TYR A 915 19.97 11.06 -23.48
CA TYR A 915 21.10 10.16 -23.69
C TYR A 915 22.10 10.72 -24.72
N ASN A 916 21.60 11.28 -25.81
CA ASN A 916 22.41 11.92 -26.85
C ASN A 916 22.10 13.41 -27.05
N SER A 917 21.62 14.14 -26.04
CA SER A 917 21.41 15.59 -26.13
C SER A 917 22.23 16.34 -25.08
N HIS A 918 22.50 17.62 -25.34
CA HIS A 918 23.05 18.50 -24.32
C HIS A 918 21.92 18.96 -23.39
N PRO A 919 22.15 19.08 -22.07
CA PRO A 919 21.14 19.60 -21.17
C PRO A 919 20.70 21.02 -21.57
N VAL A 920 19.40 21.25 -21.62
CA VAL A 920 18.79 22.56 -21.87
C VAL A 920 18.06 23.00 -20.60
N VAL A 921 18.35 24.20 -20.10
CA VAL A 921 17.65 24.80 -18.97
C VAL A 921 16.97 26.08 -19.45
N THR A 922 15.67 26.22 -19.19
CA THR A 922 14.87 27.36 -19.65
C THR A 922 13.85 27.79 -18.61
N THR A 923 13.43 29.04 -18.64
CA THR A 923 12.41 29.59 -17.73
C THR A 923 11.02 29.10 -18.13
N VAL A 924 10.17 28.83 -17.14
CA VAL A 924 8.72 28.66 -17.35
C VAL A 924 8.11 30.03 -17.61
N ARG A 925 7.36 30.15 -18.71
CA ARG A 925 6.66 31.39 -19.09
C ARG A 925 5.22 31.42 -18.65
#